data_AF-A0A830HI96-F1
#
_entry.id   AF-A0A830HI96-F1
#
_cell.length_a   1.000
_cell.length_b   1.000
_cell.length_c   1.000
_cell.angle_alpha   90.00
_cell.angle_beta   90.00
_cell.angle_gamma   90.00
#
_symmetry.space_group_name_H-M   'P 1'
#
loop_
_entity.id
_entity.type
_entity.pdbx_description
1 polymer ?
#
loop_
_entity_poly.entity_id
_entity_poly.type
_entity_poly.pdbx_seq_one_letter_code
_entity_poly.pdbx_strand_id
1 'polypeptide(L)'
;MSSSSLKLFVSPYDSASLKALSVLASASSSLSSVSLVSSVDGLPSSSSSSSSGSFGMFDGVLLGDSSGGGSSAVLAITSPSNAAASHIVVVTSPNVILVSLAKAIKSTLITSESAALARMESWLAFDTHTLAPAIYDRNTTNVKSALKQIDDALAKSKTLAGTLEATVADIAIFCTLLTTREDVVQEYANVKAFMASMAKHKAIVGGTKQWDALPGANKQATPKPAPPTSIPAPPPPPTPKPLPPMVAATSSSSSSSEGNKKDKKDKKAPATLENSTTATTESKKESKKAKKDKNAPPAISLSKRGRLPDPCAGATGKIRPVANKKNVLITSALPYVNNVPHLGNIIGCVLSADCYARYRRLRGDQVLYVCGTDEYGTATETKALEEKLTPRQICDKYHVIHKEVYDWFDIAFDHFGRTSEPEQKEVCQALFKTIHNNGYTYEKTIDQLYSPALNKFLADRFVVGTCPKCKYDDARGDQCDKCGALLNPTELINPKCKMSGATPVLKSTTHIFLDLPKVQEKLRVYIDKASASGGWSDNCVGITEAWMKKGLQARCITRDLTWGVPVPLKGFEHKVFYVWFDAPIGYISMTKAYCEEHWKEWWQSGKGRAFLEGSASSSSSGENGNLEYVEFMGKDNVPFHTVMFPSCLLAAHPEPWTLMNKISVTEYLNYEDTKFSKSRGVGVFGTDARDTNIISSAWRFYLLSVRPETEDAQFRWPDFQARLNNELLANVGNFCLRALKFTEARFEGKVPKWSGKGLKEIEEFGKDAKKEIAGYIEHMDKMQLREGLKKAMLYSKLANQFFQSTAPWVKVKEDVEMCGDYILAALGIVRVLAALLCPFMPQVTAALLQQLNLKDGSGGKSADKPSVHSAILLTSELLDGAIAPHTLMPQGAPISSDLFPLFEELTDDMVETFRERFGGSQAEREEKAAKAKDKKSGGDAKATAPAPAPKKGGAPAAKAAAGPLDVSRVMIKVGTITEVGKHPDADALYVEKIDLGEESGPRTVVSGLVKHYSLEEMQNRRVLVVCNLKPAKMRGVESQGMVLCGTGEDGKVEFIEPPEGVPNGERVLFPGYTDVDGVPEPESPFMPPKKKMWEAIQPDFATDGACIAKYKDVAFTTSKGPCKSKSVKNAGIK
;
A
#
# COMPACT_ATOMS: atom_id res chain seq x y z
N MET A 1 16.10 47.25 -37.87
CA MET A 1 14.90 46.47 -38.28
C MET A 1 14.64 45.38 -37.24
N SER A 2 13.46 44.75 -37.26
CA SER A 2 12.86 44.08 -36.09
C SER A 2 12.99 42.55 -36.06
N SER A 3 13.41 42.02 -34.91
CA SER A 3 12.97 40.70 -34.40
C SER A 3 12.96 40.74 -32.86
N SER A 4 11.79 40.47 -32.26
CA SER A 4 11.55 40.69 -30.83
C SER A 4 11.69 39.39 -30.03
N SER A 5 12.90 39.04 -29.62
CA SER A 5 13.17 37.83 -28.83
C SER A 5 12.71 37.99 -27.38
N LEU A 6 11.75 37.17 -26.95
CA LEU A 6 11.34 37.08 -25.55
C LEU A 6 12.44 36.43 -24.68
N LYS A 7 12.69 36.99 -23.50
CA LYS A 7 13.41 36.33 -22.41
C LYS A 7 12.43 36.04 -21.28
N LEU A 8 12.55 34.86 -20.67
CA LEU A 8 11.60 34.34 -19.68
C LEU A 8 12.38 33.89 -18.45
N PHE A 9 12.04 34.45 -17.29
CA PHE A 9 12.59 34.09 -15.98
C PHE A 9 11.45 33.60 -15.07
N VAL A 10 11.73 32.61 -14.21
CA VAL A 10 10.74 31.95 -13.35
C VAL A 10 11.31 31.82 -11.93
N SER A 11 10.50 32.15 -10.92
CA SER A 11 10.84 31.99 -9.50
C SER A 11 10.38 30.61 -8.97
N PRO A 12 11.15 29.91 -8.13
CA PRO A 12 10.95 28.46 -7.91
C PRO A 12 10.09 28.12 -6.68
N TYR A 13 8.78 28.35 -6.75
CA TYR A 13 7.82 27.77 -5.79
C TYR A 13 6.56 27.20 -6.48
N ASP A 14 6.04 26.10 -5.90
CA ASP A 14 4.98 25.21 -6.41
C ASP A 14 5.29 24.40 -7.69
N SER A 15 5.02 23.09 -7.61
CA SER A 15 5.09 22.12 -8.71
C SER A 15 3.99 22.28 -9.76
N ALA A 16 2.86 22.91 -9.42
CA ALA A 16 1.78 23.19 -10.36
C ALA A 16 2.25 24.09 -11.51
N SER A 17 3.07 25.09 -11.19
CA SER A 17 3.68 26.06 -12.11
C SER A 17 4.47 25.39 -13.25
N LEU A 18 5.18 24.29 -12.95
CA LEU A 18 6.00 23.56 -13.93
C LEU A 18 5.15 22.75 -14.93
N LYS A 19 3.96 22.28 -14.53
CA LYS A 19 3.03 21.57 -15.44
C LYS A 19 2.30 22.52 -16.40
N ALA A 20 2.05 23.77 -15.99
CA ALA A 20 1.47 24.77 -16.89
C ALA A 20 2.42 25.13 -18.06
N LEU A 21 3.73 25.19 -17.79
CA LEU A 21 4.75 25.54 -18.79
C LEU A 21 4.88 24.50 -19.92
N SER A 22 4.77 23.20 -19.64
CA SER A 22 4.85 22.17 -20.70
C SER A 22 3.61 22.11 -21.60
N VAL A 23 2.44 22.47 -21.08
CA VAL A 23 1.19 22.58 -21.86
C VAL A 23 1.21 23.84 -22.75
N LEU A 24 1.70 24.97 -22.24
CA LEU A 24 1.86 26.18 -23.05
C LEU A 24 2.92 26.01 -24.16
N ALA A 25 4.02 25.32 -23.87
CA ALA A 25 5.07 25.01 -24.87
C ALA A 25 4.60 24.07 -25.99
N SER A 26 3.52 23.30 -25.80
CA SER A 26 2.97 22.37 -26.80
C SER A 26 1.75 22.93 -27.56
N ALA A 27 1.27 24.12 -27.21
CA ALA A 27 0.12 24.78 -27.84
C ALA A 27 0.47 25.86 -28.89
N SER A 28 1.77 26.12 -29.14
CA SER A 28 2.24 27.14 -30.10
C SER A 28 3.04 26.53 -31.25
N SER A 29 2.47 26.52 -32.46
CA SER A 29 3.10 25.99 -33.67
C SER A 29 3.95 27.02 -34.44
N SER A 30 4.45 28.08 -33.77
CA SER A 30 5.13 29.21 -34.42
C SER A 30 6.41 29.72 -33.71
N LEU A 31 6.96 28.96 -32.76
CA LEU A 31 8.21 29.30 -32.07
C LEU A 31 9.41 28.47 -32.58
N SER A 32 10.17 29.04 -33.51
CA SER A 32 11.40 28.46 -34.03
C SER A 32 12.59 28.70 -33.08
N SER A 33 13.06 27.64 -32.44
CA SER A 33 14.20 27.57 -31.51
C SER A 33 14.01 28.21 -30.12
N VAL A 34 14.51 27.52 -29.10
CA VAL A 34 14.68 27.99 -27.72
C VAL A 34 16.05 27.52 -27.27
N SER A 35 16.88 28.45 -26.77
CA SER A 35 18.24 28.16 -26.30
C SER A 35 18.39 28.56 -24.83
N LEU A 36 18.74 27.59 -23.98
CA LEU A 36 19.13 27.83 -22.59
C LEU A 36 20.59 28.31 -22.53
N VAL A 37 20.84 29.37 -21.75
CA VAL A 37 22.18 29.90 -21.49
C VAL A 37 22.40 29.91 -19.98
N SER A 38 23.52 29.33 -19.52
CA SER A 38 23.77 29.10 -18.09
C SER A 38 25.23 29.33 -17.70
N SER A 39 25.59 30.60 -17.49
CA SER A 39 26.79 31.01 -16.71
C SER A 39 26.76 32.51 -16.41
N VAL A 40 27.26 32.89 -15.22
CA VAL A 40 27.97 34.15 -14.95
C VAL A 40 28.98 33.86 -13.83
N ASP A 41 30.26 34.17 -14.05
CA ASP A 41 31.32 34.16 -13.03
C ASP A 41 31.85 35.60 -12.83
N GLY A 42 32.33 35.94 -11.62
CA GLY A 42 33.22 37.09 -11.38
C GLY A 42 32.83 38.12 -10.30
N LEU A 43 33.38 37.93 -9.07
CA LEU A 43 34.21 38.82 -8.21
C LEU A 43 34.10 40.38 -8.29
N PRO A 44 34.50 41.17 -7.24
CA PRO A 44 35.36 40.85 -6.08
C PRO A 44 34.90 41.39 -4.67
N SER A 45 35.83 41.33 -3.70
CA SER A 45 35.77 41.39 -2.21
C SER A 45 35.71 42.75 -1.47
N SER A 46 35.41 42.70 -0.15
CA SER A 46 35.87 43.54 1.03
C SER A 46 34.72 44.09 1.93
N SER A 47 34.87 44.53 3.19
CA SER A 47 35.66 44.06 4.38
C SER A 47 35.23 44.81 5.67
N SER A 48 35.29 44.15 6.84
CA SER A 48 35.53 44.69 8.22
C SER A 48 34.65 45.78 8.91
N SER A 49 34.04 45.37 10.05
CA SER A 49 34.14 45.93 11.43
C SER A 49 33.49 47.27 11.92
N SER A 50 32.58 47.10 12.91
CA SER A 50 32.56 47.70 14.28
C SER A 50 32.23 49.18 14.59
N SER A 51 31.06 49.35 15.25
CA SER A 51 30.84 49.90 16.61
C SER A 51 30.70 51.42 16.96
N SER A 52 29.69 51.63 17.83
CA SER A 52 29.58 52.54 19.00
C SER A 52 29.17 54.04 18.88
N GLY A 53 27.90 54.31 19.25
CA GLY A 53 27.43 55.43 20.09
C GLY A 53 27.41 56.86 19.50
N SER A 54 26.63 57.81 20.03
CA SER A 54 25.45 57.74 20.92
C SER A 54 24.83 59.13 21.10
N PHE A 55 23.52 59.31 20.89
CA PHE A 55 22.56 60.19 21.58
C PHE A 55 21.25 60.21 20.76
N GLY A 56 20.10 60.51 21.36
CA GLY A 56 18.82 60.46 20.64
C GLY A 56 17.76 61.41 21.18
N MET A 57 16.89 61.87 20.26
CA MET A 57 15.64 62.53 20.57
C MET A 57 14.71 62.52 19.34
N PHE A 58 13.80 61.54 19.29
CA PHE A 58 12.41 61.59 18.76
C PHE A 58 11.82 60.16 18.81
N ASP A 59 10.49 60.06 18.76
CA ASP A 59 9.75 58.89 19.25
C ASP A 59 10.02 57.56 18.53
N GLY A 60 9.96 56.46 19.31
CA GLY A 60 10.12 55.09 18.84
C GLY A 60 8.83 54.46 18.26
N VAL A 61 8.77 53.14 18.04
CA VAL A 61 9.59 52.06 18.63
C VAL A 61 9.79 50.89 17.64
N LEU A 62 11.04 50.39 17.56
CA LEU A 62 11.51 49.12 16.98
C LEU A 62 11.28 48.83 15.48
N LEU A 63 12.39 48.73 14.75
CA LEU A 63 12.55 47.89 13.57
C LEU A 63 12.84 46.43 13.98
N GLY A 64 12.45 45.47 13.15
CA GLY A 64 12.78 44.04 13.26
C GLY A 64 12.80 43.37 11.89
N ASP A 65 13.68 42.38 11.70
CA ASP A 65 14.15 41.91 10.39
C ASP A 65 13.11 41.56 9.31
N SER A 66 13.37 42.03 8.08
CA SER A 66 13.28 41.19 6.86
C SER A 66 13.95 41.88 5.67
N SER A 67 15.18 41.47 5.36
CA SER A 67 15.86 41.80 4.10
C SER A 67 15.41 40.84 2.97
N GLY A 68 15.38 41.23 1.69
CA GLY A 68 15.56 42.57 1.14
C GLY A 68 15.92 42.57 -0.35
N GLY A 69 15.01 43.04 -1.21
CA GLY A 69 15.30 43.42 -2.61
C GLY A 69 15.39 42.29 -3.65
N GLY A 70 14.45 42.27 -4.61
CA GLY A 70 14.50 41.43 -5.80
C GLY A 70 13.87 42.14 -7.00
N SER A 71 14.69 42.59 -7.95
CA SER A 71 14.32 43.55 -8.99
C SER A 71 13.18 43.11 -9.91
N SER A 72 12.27 44.04 -10.23
CA SER A 72 11.17 43.83 -11.17
C SER A 72 11.64 43.79 -12.63
N ALA A 73 11.10 42.84 -13.41
CA ALA A 73 11.15 42.86 -14.87
C ALA A 73 9.72 42.85 -15.42
N VAL A 74 9.36 43.87 -16.21
CA VAL A 74 8.02 44.03 -16.79
C VAL A 74 8.05 43.52 -18.23
N LEU A 75 7.03 42.75 -18.62
CA LEU A 75 6.77 42.44 -20.03
C LEU A 75 5.26 42.54 -20.32
N ALA A 76 4.92 43.15 -21.44
CA ALA A 76 3.57 43.23 -21.97
C ALA A 76 3.58 42.90 -23.46
N ILE A 77 2.56 42.19 -23.94
CA ILE A 77 2.36 41.90 -25.37
C ILE A 77 0.88 42.11 -25.68
N THR A 78 0.62 42.94 -26.69
CA THR A 78 -0.69 43.04 -27.35
C THR A 78 -0.56 42.50 -28.78
N SER A 79 -1.64 41.95 -29.32
CA SER A 79 -1.74 41.60 -30.75
C SER A 79 -3.18 41.85 -31.22
N PRO A 80 -3.43 42.41 -32.42
CA PRO A 80 -4.73 42.97 -32.77
C PRO A 80 -5.62 42.06 -33.65
N SER A 81 -6.89 42.50 -33.73
CA SER A 81 -7.90 42.23 -34.77
C SER A 81 -8.80 40.96 -34.67
N ASN A 82 -10.10 41.26 -34.77
CA ASN A 82 -11.20 40.48 -35.36
C ASN A 82 -11.62 39.12 -34.78
N ALA A 83 -12.48 39.23 -33.75
CA ALA A 83 -13.84 38.66 -33.71
C ALA A 83 -14.09 37.18 -33.31
N ALA A 84 -15.02 37.04 -32.36
CA ALA A 84 -15.95 35.92 -32.18
C ALA A 84 -15.46 34.55 -31.65
N ALA A 85 -14.70 34.53 -30.54
CA ALA A 85 -14.82 33.45 -29.54
C ALA A 85 -14.40 33.93 -28.14
N SER A 86 -15.34 34.01 -27.19
CA SER A 86 -15.07 34.42 -25.80
C SER A 86 -14.88 33.22 -24.87
N HIS A 87 -13.63 32.85 -24.59
CA HIS A 87 -13.27 31.83 -23.61
C HIS A 87 -12.28 32.38 -22.58
N ILE A 88 -12.71 32.42 -21.32
CA ILE A 88 -11.85 32.79 -20.18
C ILE A 88 -11.42 31.49 -19.49
N VAL A 89 -10.11 31.22 -19.47
CA VAL A 89 -9.51 30.11 -18.74
C VAL A 89 -8.85 30.65 -17.48
N VAL A 90 -9.28 30.15 -16.32
CA VAL A 90 -8.73 30.53 -15.00
C VAL A 90 -7.97 29.32 -14.43
N VAL A 91 -6.73 29.55 -13.98
CA VAL A 91 -5.87 28.54 -13.36
C VAL A 91 -5.39 29.11 -12.02
N THR A 92 -5.49 28.33 -10.94
CA THR A 92 -5.35 28.83 -9.56
C THR A 92 -4.26 28.11 -8.77
N SER A 93 -3.06 28.70 -8.76
CA SER A 93 -2.09 28.69 -7.65
C SER A 93 -1.35 30.05 -7.73
N PRO A 94 -0.95 30.69 -6.61
CA PRO A 94 -1.23 32.12 -6.45
C PRO A 94 -0.19 33.10 -7.01
N ASN A 95 -0.66 34.35 -7.14
CA ASN A 95 0.06 35.60 -7.41
C ASN A 95 0.38 35.94 -8.89
N VAL A 96 0.58 37.25 -9.12
CA VAL A 96 0.88 37.94 -10.41
C VAL A 96 -0.24 37.96 -11.47
N ILE A 97 -0.97 36.86 -11.72
CA ILE A 97 -1.87 36.79 -12.89
C ILE A 97 -3.12 37.70 -12.79
N LEU A 98 -3.78 37.77 -11.62
CA LEU A 98 -5.09 38.43 -11.47
C LEU A 98 -5.07 39.95 -11.76
N VAL A 99 -4.02 40.66 -11.35
CA VAL A 99 -3.87 42.11 -11.59
C VAL A 99 -3.70 42.42 -13.07
N SER A 100 -2.98 41.56 -13.81
CA SER A 100 -2.83 41.67 -15.27
C SER A 100 -4.13 41.33 -16.00
N LEU A 101 -4.92 40.38 -15.51
CA LEU A 101 -6.22 40.02 -16.08
C LEU A 101 -7.22 41.19 -15.97
N ALA A 102 -7.27 41.88 -14.83
CA ALA A 102 -8.09 43.08 -14.65
C ALA A 102 -7.70 44.19 -15.65
N LYS A 103 -6.40 44.43 -15.85
CA LYS A 103 -5.89 45.38 -16.87
C LYS A 103 -6.22 44.96 -18.31
N ALA A 104 -6.27 43.68 -18.63
CA ALA A 104 -6.63 43.18 -19.96
C ALA A 104 -8.15 43.23 -20.24
N ILE A 105 -9.00 42.98 -19.24
CA ILE A 105 -10.46 43.11 -19.38
C ILE A 105 -10.83 44.57 -19.68
N LYS A 106 -10.11 45.52 -19.06
CA LYS A 106 -10.27 46.97 -19.27
C LYS A 106 -10.08 47.44 -20.72
N SER A 107 -9.42 46.67 -21.58
CA SER A 107 -9.28 46.98 -23.03
C SER A 107 -10.32 46.29 -23.92
N THR A 108 -11.15 45.39 -23.38
CA THR A 108 -11.97 44.47 -24.20
C THR A 108 -13.46 44.53 -23.87
N LEU A 109 -13.84 44.96 -22.65
CA LEU A 109 -15.22 45.10 -22.21
C LEU A 109 -15.45 46.46 -21.56
N ILE A 110 -15.92 47.43 -22.36
CA ILE A 110 -16.51 48.67 -21.85
C ILE A 110 -17.97 48.72 -22.27
N THR A 111 -18.84 48.36 -21.34
CA THR A 111 -20.19 48.92 -21.22
C THR A 111 -20.26 49.71 -19.93
N SER A 112 -21.02 50.81 -19.92
CA SER A 112 -20.79 51.94 -19.01
C SER A 112 -21.40 51.76 -17.62
N GLU A 113 -20.62 51.31 -16.63
CA GLU A 113 -20.91 51.54 -15.20
C GLU A 113 -19.63 51.49 -14.33
N SER A 114 -19.04 52.65 -14.02
CA SER A 114 -17.75 52.74 -13.30
C SER A 114 -17.82 52.22 -11.86
N ALA A 115 -18.98 52.34 -11.21
CA ALA A 115 -19.20 51.92 -9.82
C ALA A 115 -19.30 50.39 -9.63
N ALA A 116 -19.52 49.63 -10.70
CA ALA A 116 -19.43 48.17 -10.68
C ALA A 116 -17.97 47.71 -10.84
N LEU A 117 -17.23 48.34 -11.76
CA LEU A 117 -15.80 48.07 -12.00
C LEU A 117 -14.96 48.29 -10.73
N ALA A 118 -15.13 49.43 -10.06
CA ALA A 118 -14.39 49.76 -8.84
C ALA A 118 -14.67 48.77 -7.68
N ARG A 119 -15.91 48.26 -7.57
CA ARG A 119 -16.24 47.21 -6.59
C ARG A 119 -15.61 45.87 -6.94
N MET A 120 -15.58 45.49 -8.23
CA MET A 120 -14.89 44.28 -8.69
C MET A 120 -13.36 44.36 -8.44
N GLU A 121 -12.73 45.51 -8.73
CA GLU A 121 -11.32 45.77 -8.43
C GLU A 121 -11.05 45.67 -6.91
N SER A 122 -11.92 46.24 -6.06
CA SER A 122 -11.82 46.14 -4.60
C SER A 122 -11.90 44.69 -4.07
N TRP A 123 -12.78 43.86 -4.61
CA TRP A 123 -12.89 42.46 -4.19
C TRP A 123 -11.72 41.59 -4.67
N LEU A 124 -11.18 41.85 -5.87
CA LEU A 124 -9.96 41.18 -6.34
C LEU A 124 -8.73 41.56 -5.50
N ALA A 125 -8.64 42.81 -5.05
CA ALA A 125 -7.61 43.24 -4.11
C ALA A 125 -7.78 42.58 -2.73
N PHE A 126 -9.01 42.48 -2.21
CA PHE A 126 -9.32 41.78 -0.96
C PHE A 126 -8.99 40.27 -1.02
N ASP A 127 -9.30 39.61 -2.14
CA ASP A 127 -8.93 38.20 -2.36
C ASP A 127 -7.40 38.03 -2.30
N THR A 128 -6.67 38.86 -3.06
CA THR A 128 -5.21 38.84 -3.18
C THR A 128 -4.48 39.17 -1.87
N HIS A 129 -4.98 40.14 -1.10
CA HIS A 129 -4.27 40.72 0.05
C HIS A 129 -4.87 40.38 1.42
N THR A 130 -5.99 39.66 1.48
CA THR A 130 -6.64 39.33 2.76
C THR A 130 -7.19 37.90 2.80
N LEU A 131 -8.04 37.50 1.84
CA LEU A 131 -8.68 36.18 1.89
C LEU A 131 -7.67 35.05 1.62
N ALA A 132 -6.98 35.08 0.48
CA ALA A 132 -6.05 34.02 0.12
C ALA A 132 -4.87 33.91 1.11
N PRO A 133 -4.18 35.00 1.53
CA PRO A 133 -3.14 34.93 2.55
C PRO A 133 -3.63 34.29 3.86
N ALA A 134 -4.80 34.70 4.38
CA ALA A 134 -5.34 34.15 5.62
C ALA A 134 -5.59 32.62 5.54
N ILE A 135 -6.02 32.13 4.38
CA ILE A 135 -6.25 30.69 4.13
C ILE A 135 -4.92 29.94 3.99
N TYR A 136 -3.96 30.47 3.23
CA TYR A 136 -2.64 29.85 3.04
C TYR A 136 -1.83 29.80 4.35
N ASP A 137 -1.84 30.87 5.14
CA ASP A 137 -1.21 30.95 6.48
C ASP A 137 -1.98 30.14 7.54
N ARG A 138 -3.15 29.59 7.18
CA ARG A 138 -4.05 28.79 8.05
C ARG A 138 -4.49 29.51 9.33
N ASN A 139 -4.47 30.84 9.35
CA ASN A 139 -4.85 31.64 10.51
C ASN A 139 -6.38 31.69 10.64
N THR A 140 -6.95 30.78 11.43
CA THR A 140 -8.40 30.63 11.66
C THR A 140 -9.11 31.95 12.03
N THR A 141 -8.45 32.84 12.78
CA THR A 141 -9.03 34.14 13.18
C THR A 141 -9.14 35.07 11.97
N ASN A 142 -8.09 35.16 11.16
CA ASN A 142 -8.08 35.98 9.95
C ASN A 142 -9.05 35.41 8.90
N VAL A 143 -9.12 34.08 8.75
CA VAL A 143 -10.09 33.41 7.85
C VAL A 143 -11.53 33.72 8.27
N LYS A 144 -11.88 33.60 9.57
CA LYS A 144 -13.23 33.94 10.07
C LYS A 144 -13.55 35.44 9.92
N SER A 145 -12.55 36.32 10.06
CA SER A 145 -12.71 37.77 9.80
C SER A 145 -12.97 38.05 8.31
N ALA A 146 -12.25 37.39 7.41
CA ALA A 146 -12.42 37.53 5.97
C ALA A 146 -13.76 36.94 5.49
N LEU A 147 -14.11 35.73 5.93
CA LEU A 147 -15.40 35.10 5.67
C LEU A 147 -16.58 35.97 6.13
N LYS A 148 -16.48 36.60 7.30
CA LYS A 148 -17.50 37.53 7.77
C LYS A 148 -17.68 38.73 6.84
N GLN A 149 -16.60 39.33 6.35
CA GLN A 149 -16.68 40.47 5.43
C GLN A 149 -17.33 40.09 4.09
N ILE A 150 -17.09 38.87 3.61
CA ILE A 150 -17.76 38.31 2.43
C ILE A 150 -19.26 38.07 2.73
N ASP A 151 -19.61 37.49 3.89
CA ASP A 151 -21.00 37.24 4.29
C ASP A 151 -21.81 38.54 4.47
N ASP A 152 -21.24 39.53 5.17
CA ASP A 152 -21.82 40.87 5.39
C ASP A 152 -21.96 41.69 4.09
N ALA A 153 -21.26 41.30 3.01
CA ALA A 153 -21.42 41.86 1.68
C ALA A 153 -22.48 41.11 0.86
N LEU A 154 -22.47 39.78 0.90
CA LEU A 154 -23.45 38.93 0.23
C LEU A 154 -24.87 39.07 0.83
N ALA A 155 -24.97 39.42 2.11
CA ALA A 155 -26.23 39.81 2.76
C ALA A 155 -26.85 41.09 2.14
N LYS A 156 -26.02 41.96 1.53
CA LYS A 156 -26.45 43.22 0.89
C LYS A 156 -26.62 43.09 -0.63
N SER A 157 -26.08 42.04 -1.25
CA SER A 157 -26.12 41.82 -2.69
C SER A 157 -25.90 40.35 -3.05
N LYS A 158 -26.63 39.84 -4.05
CA LYS A 158 -26.51 38.43 -4.51
C LYS A 158 -25.15 38.09 -5.16
N THR A 159 -24.35 39.12 -5.48
CA THR A 159 -22.96 39.04 -5.96
C THR A 159 -22.13 40.10 -5.24
N LEU A 160 -20.82 39.88 -5.11
CA LEU A 160 -19.91 40.78 -4.40
C LEU A 160 -19.80 42.15 -5.08
N ALA A 161 -19.89 42.20 -6.42
CA ALA A 161 -19.81 43.43 -7.19
C ALA A 161 -21.12 44.25 -7.23
N GLY A 162 -22.29 43.62 -7.03
CA GLY A 162 -23.61 44.27 -7.11
C GLY A 162 -24.44 43.93 -8.35
N THR A 163 -23.90 43.15 -9.29
CA THR A 163 -24.51 42.84 -10.59
C THR A 163 -25.42 41.61 -10.55
N LEU A 164 -26.39 41.54 -11.47
CA LEU A 164 -27.29 40.38 -11.62
C LEU A 164 -26.58 39.13 -12.21
N GLU A 165 -25.45 39.31 -12.86
CA GLU A 165 -24.57 38.24 -13.36
C GLU A 165 -23.29 38.14 -12.51
N ALA A 166 -22.73 36.93 -12.42
CA ALA A 166 -21.53 36.66 -11.62
C ALA A 166 -20.26 37.23 -12.29
N THR A 167 -19.49 38.00 -11.54
CA THR A 167 -18.29 38.69 -12.03
C THR A 167 -17.01 37.88 -11.86
N VAL A 168 -15.90 38.42 -12.38
CA VAL A 168 -14.55 37.84 -12.21
C VAL A 168 -14.14 37.81 -10.73
N ALA A 169 -14.56 38.81 -9.93
CA ALA A 169 -14.33 38.81 -8.48
C ALA A 169 -15.11 37.71 -7.77
N ASP A 170 -16.37 37.48 -8.16
CA ASP A 170 -17.17 36.38 -7.61
C ASP A 170 -16.52 35.02 -7.92
N ILE A 171 -16.02 34.82 -9.15
CA ILE A 171 -15.36 33.58 -9.56
C ILE A 171 -14.02 33.38 -8.83
N ALA A 172 -13.21 34.43 -8.69
CA ALA A 172 -11.94 34.37 -7.96
C ALA A 172 -12.14 33.96 -6.49
N ILE A 173 -13.00 34.68 -5.78
CA ILE A 173 -13.30 34.40 -4.36
C ILE A 173 -13.97 33.03 -4.20
N PHE A 174 -14.85 32.61 -5.11
CA PHE A 174 -15.39 31.24 -5.12
C PHE A 174 -14.27 30.18 -5.21
N CYS A 175 -13.30 30.35 -6.10
CA CYS A 175 -12.16 29.44 -6.24
C CYS A 175 -11.26 29.45 -5.00
N THR A 176 -10.96 30.62 -4.42
CA THR A 176 -10.21 30.73 -3.17
C THR A 176 -10.94 30.01 -2.02
N LEU A 177 -12.26 30.20 -1.90
CA LEU A 177 -13.09 29.55 -0.88
C LEU A 177 -13.19 28.02 -1.04
N LEU A 178 -13.09 27.46 -2.25
CA LEU A 178 -13.02 26.01 -2.46
C LEU A 178 -11.77 25.36 -1.82
N THR A 179 -10.72 26.14 -1.54
CA THR A 179 -9.54 25.65 -0.79
C THR A 179 -9.70 25.73 0.73
N THR A 180 -10.76 26.39 1.21
CA THR A 180 -11.06 26.52 2.64
C THR A 180 -11.77 25.27 3.17
N ARG A 181 -11.52 24.92 4.44
CA ARG A 181 -12.25 23.86 5.13
C ARG A 181 -13.76 24.10 5.08
N GLU A 182 -14.50 23.13 4.55
CA GLU A 182 -15.94 23.23 4.35
C GLU A 182 -16.68 23.56 5.66
N ASP A 183 -16.30 22.97 6.79
CA ASP A 183 -16.95 23.20 8.08
C ASP A 183 -16.85 24.66 8.57
N VAL A 184 -15.80 25.39 8.17
CA VAL A 184 -15.63 26.83 8.50
C VAL A 184 -16.47 27.71 7.56
N VAL A 185 -16.58 27.35 6.28
CA VAL A 185 -17.41 28.08 5.30
C VAL A 185 -18.90 27.90 5.60
N GLN A 186 -19.30 26.73 6.11
CA GLN A 186 -20.69 26.37 6.44
C GLN A 186 -21.26 27.17 7.65
N GLU A 187 -20.42 27.86 8.43
CA GLU A 187 -20.86 28.80 9.48
C GLU A 187 -21.52 30.07 8.91
N TYR A 188 -21.20 30.44 7.67
CA TYR A 188 -21.57 31.72 7.05
C TYR A 188 -22.67 31.50 6.01
N ALA A 189 -23.90 31.92 6.32
CA ALA A 189 -25.10 31.52 5.59
C ALA A 189 -25.17 32.08 4.15
N ASN A 190 -24.72 33.32 3.96
CA ASN A 190 -24.71 33.98 2.66
C ASN A 190 -23.53 33.48 1.81
N VAL A 191 -22.35 33.27 2.41
CA VAL A 191 -21.20 32.62 1.74
C VAL A 191 -21.58 31.21 1.28
N LYS A 192 -22.21 30.40 2.13
CA LYS A 192 -22.73 29.06 1.78
C LYS A 192 -23.73 29.10 0.62
N ALA A 193 -24.67 30.05 0.63
CA ALA A 193 -25.63 30.23 -0.46
C ALA A 193 -24.94 30.64 -1.77
N PHE A 194 -23.96 31.54 -1.70
CA PHE A 194 -23.12 31.97 -2.81
C PHE A 194 -22.32 30.81 -3.41
N MET A 195 -21.61 30.03 -2.60
CA MET A 195 -20.89 28.83 -3.05
C MET A 195 -21.82 27.85 -3.77
N ALA A 196 -23.01 27.59 -3.22
CA ALA A 196 -24.02 26.70 -3.81
C ALA A 196 -24.73 27.27 -5.07
N SER A 197 -24.59 28.57 -5.31
CA SER A 197 -25.07 29.28 -6.51
C SER A 197 -24.00 29.26 -7.61
N MET A 198 -22.77 29.65 -7.27
CA MET A 198 -21.61 29.69 -8.15
C MET A 198 -21.26 28.30 -8.70
N ALA A 199 -21.34 27.26 -7.88
CA ALA A 199 -21.17 25.87 -8.32
C ALA A 199 -22.19 25.40 -9.39
N LYS A 200 -23.29 26.16 -9.59
CA LYS A 200 -24.31 25.91 -10.62
C LYS A 200 -24.25 26.91 -11.78
N HIS A 201 -23.38 27.93 -11.69
CA HIS A 201 -23.29 28.98 -12.69
C HIS A 201 -22.74 28.45 -14.02
N LYS A 202 -23.35 28.83 -15.15
CA LYS A 202 -23.02 28.25 -16.48
C LYS A 202 -21.55 28.40 -16.86
N ALA A 203 -20.86 29.46 -16.43
CA ALA A 203 -19.43 29.62 -16.67
C ALA A 203 -18.59 28.55 -15.93
N ILE A 204 -18.93 28.25 -14.67
CA ILE A 204 -18.22 27.26 -13.85
C ILE A 204 -18.60 25.83 -14.29
N VAL A 205 -19.88 25.57 -14.58
CA VAL A 205 -20.36 24.27 -15.09
C VAL A 205 -19.91 24.00 -16.54
N GLY A 206 -19.67 25.04 -17.34
CA GLY A 206 -19.03 24.96 -18.64
C GLY A 206 -17.53 24.71 -18.51
N GLY A 207 -16.87 25.45 -17.61
CA GLY A 207 -15.46 25.28 -17.27
C GLY A 207 -15.15 23.86 -16.78
N THR A 208 -15.94 23.29 -15.87
CA THR A 208 -15.74 21.90 -15.41
C THR A 208 -16.03 20.86 -16.50
N LYS A 209 -16.98 21.11 -17.42
CA LYS A 209 -17.18 20.24 -18.59
C LYS A 209 -16.06 20.32 -19.62
N GLN A 210 -15.38 21.47 -19.73
CA GLN A 210 -14.14 21.59 -20.50
C GLN A 210 -12.94 21.01 -19.74
N TRP A 211 -12.93 21.06 -18.42
CA TRP A 211 -11.95 20.41 -17.55
C TRP A 211 -12.03 18.89 -17.72
N ASP A 212 -13.22 18.29 -17.63
CA ASP A 212 -13.49 16.87 -17.94
C ASP A 212 -13.20 16.49 -19.41
N ALA A 213 -13.03 17.46 -20.30
CA ALA A 213 -12.62 17.28 -21.70
C ALA A 213 -11.12 17.59 -21.97
N LEU A 214 -10.41 18.17 -21.00
CA LEU A 214 -8.96 18.34 -21.06
C LEU A 214 -8.28 17.01 -20.69
N PRO A 215 -7.23 16.58 -21.42
CA PRO A 215 -6.54 15.32 -21.13
C PRO A 215 -5.84 15.32 -19.76
N GLY A 216 -6.55 14.87 -18.71
CA GLY A 216 -5.99 14.71 -17.38
C GLY A 216 -6.98 14.86 -16.21
N ALA A 217 -8.16 15.43 -16.40
CA ALA A 217 -9.14 15.55 -15.32
C ALA A 217 -10.12 14.36 -15.26
N ASN A 218 -10.43 13.93 -14.03
CA ASN A 218 -11.56 13.05 -13.68
C ASN A 218 -11.80 11.76 -14.47
N LYS A 219 -10.78 11.21 -15.13
CA LYS A 219 -10.56 9.76 -15.17
C LYS A 219 -9.11 9.43 -14.84
N GLN A 220 -8.90 8.69 -13.75
CA GLN A 220 -7.62 8.02 -13.51
C GLN A 220 -7.46 6.89 -14.54
N ALA A 221 -6.84 7.22 -15.66
CA ALA A 221 -6.46 6.28 -16.71
C ALA A 221 -5.04 6.64 -17.16
N THR A 222 -4.12 5.67 -17.11
CA THR A 222 -2.75 5.85 -17.57
C THR A 222 -2.68 6.04 -19.09
N PRO A 223 -1.81 6.92 -19.60
CA PRO A 223 -1.69 7.16 -21.04
C PRO A 223 -1.06 5.96 -21.75
N LYS A 224 -1.67 5.51 -22.86
CA LYS A 224 -1.03 4.61 -23.84
C LYS A 224 -0.23 5.49 -24.83
N PRO A 225 1.01 5.16 -25.20
CA PRO A 225 1.81 5.99 -26.11
C PRO A 225 1.21 6.07 -27.52
N ALA A 226 1.39 7.22 -28.17
CA ALA A 226 1.03 7.45 -29.57
C ALA A 226 2.09 6.83 -30.53
N PRO A 227 1.70 6.41 -31.75
CA PRO A 227 2.61 5.78 -32.69
C PRO A 227 3.59 6.77 -33.34
N PRO A 228 4.77 6.29 -33.81
CA PRO A 228 5.74 7.13 -34.52
C PRO A 228 5.23 7.52 -35.92
N THR A 229 5.35 8.80 -36.27
CA THR A 229 5.10 9.29 -37.63
C THR A 229 6.24 8.93 -38.58
N SER A 230 5.92 8.27 -39.69
CA SER A 230 6.89 7.85 -40.71
C SER A 230 7.22 8.96 -41.71
N ILE A 231 8.47 8.99 -42.16
CA ILE A 231 8.94 9.83 -43.28
C ILE A 231 8.35 9.28 -44.60
N PRO A 232 7.87 10.12 -45.53
CA PRO A 232 7.31 9.67 -46.81
C PRO A 232 8.39 9.15 -47.78
N ALA A 233 8.05 8.11 -48.54
CA ALA A 233 8.91 7.50 -49.56
C ALA A 233 8.58 8.00 -51.00
N PRO A 234 9.52 7.95 -51.95
CA PRO A 234 9.30 8.37 -53.34
C PRO A 234 8.40 7.40 -54.14
N PRO A 235 7.80 7.84 -55.27
CA PRO A 235 6.77 7.09 -56.00
C PRO A 235 7.32 5.99 -56.95
N PRO A 236 6.53 4.94 -57.26
CA PRO A 236 6.94 3.82 -58.12
C PRO A 236 6.63 4.03 -59.62
N PRO A 237 7.24 3.22 -60.53
CA PRO A 237 6.93 3.18 -61.97
C PRO A 237 5.58 2.47 -62.29
N PRO A 238 5.09 2.53 -63.56
CA PRO A 238 3.73 2.14 -63.93
C PRO A 238 3.47 0.64 -64.14
N THR A 239 2.18 0.29 -64.22
CA THR A 239 1.61 -1.07 -64.28
C THR A 239 1.61 -1.73 -65.68
N PRO A 240 1.32 -3.03 -65.73
CA PRO A 240 0.27 -3.52 -66.64
C PRO A 240 -0.85 -4.35 -65.96
N LYS A 241 -2.02 -4.34 -66.62
CA LYS A 241 -3.23 -5.19 -66.43
C LYS A 241 -3.05 -6.54 -67.18
N PRO A 242 -3.84 -7.64 -66.97
CA PRO A 242 -5.32 -7.61 -66.99
C PRO A 242 -6.18 -8.63 -66.18
N LEU A 243 -7.32 -8.09 -65.71
CA LEU A 243 -8.73 -8.58 -65.70
C LEU A 243 -9.14 -10.02 -65.27
N PRO A 244 -10.21 -10.14 -64.44
CA PRO A 244 -10.95 -11.39 -64.15
C PRO A 244 -12.27 -11.51 -64.94
N PRO A 245 -12.96 -12.66 -64.81
CA PRO A 245 -14.35 -12.66 -64.33
C PRO A 245 -14.51 -13.67 -63.14
N MET A 246 -15.66 -14.00 -62.51
CA MET A 246 -17.08 -14.02 -62.93
C MET A 246 -18.11 -13.62 -61.83
N VAL A 247 -19.33 -13.46 -62.34
CA VAL A 247 -20.73 -13.46 -61.82
C VAL A 247 -21.03 -14.48 -60.66
N ALA A 248 -22.11 -14.43 -59.86
CA ALA A 248 -23.45 -13.78 -59.88
C ALA A 248 -24.09 -13.80 -58.46
N ALA A 249 -25.30 -13.31 -58.13
CA ALA A 249 -26.10 -12.10 -58.48
C ALA A 249 -27.41 -12.12 -57.62
N THR A 250 -28.01 -10.95 -57.33
CA THR A 250 -29.47 -10.71 -56.99
C THR A 250 -30.13 -11.42 -55.79
N SER A 251 -31.09 -10.88 -55.01
CA SER A 251 -31.72 -9.53 -54.82
C SER A 251 -32.61 -9.60 -53.51
N SER A 252 -33.56 -8.75 -53.08
CA SER A 252 -34.25 -7.52 -53.57
C SER A 252 -34.93 -6.72 -52.41
N SER A 253 -35.45 -5.51 -52.72
CA SER A 253 -36.75 -4.90 -52.27
C SER A 253 -37.27 -5.08 -50.81
N SER A 254 -37.30 -4.06 -49.91
CA SER A 254 -38.31 -2.94 -49.77
C SER A 254 -39.51 -3.27 -48.84
N SER A 255 -40.17 -2.36 -48.10
CA SER A 255 -39.96 -0.95 -47.68
C SER A 255 -41.07 -0.51 -46.69
N SER A 256 -40.92 0.65 -46.00
CA SER A 256 -42.01 1.54 -45.43
C SER A 256 -42.94 0.97 -44.32
N SER A 257 -43.64 1.72 -43.44
CA SER A 257 -43.61 3.15 -43.04
C SER A 257 -44.53 3.42 -41.81
N GLU A 258 -44.15 4.37 -40.93
CA GLU A 258 -45.04 5.22 -40.05
C GLU A 258 -46.04 4.55 -39.07
N GLY A 259 -46.82 5.32 -38.27
CA GLY A 259 -47.83 4.75 -37.35
C GLY A 259 -48.59 5.66 -36.36
N ASN A 260 -47.98 6.03 -35.22
CA ASN A 260 -48.44 7.05 -34.24
C ASN A 260 -49.74 6.83 -33.38
N LYS A 261 -49.78 7.48 -32.19
CA LYS A 261 -50.95 7.97 -31.38
C LYS A 261 -51.93 7.03 -30.59
N LYS A 262 -51.86 7.18 -29.24
CA LYS A 262 -52.86 7.82 -28.31
C LYS A 262 -53.82 7.05 -27.35
N ASP A 263 -53.84 7.62 -26.12
CA ASP A 263 -54.95 7.99 -25.20
C ASP A 263 -55.83 7.00 -24.38
N LYS A 264 -55.62 7.10 -23.05
CA LYS A 264 -56.57 7.40 -21.95
C LYS A 264 -57.87 6.61 -21.73
N LYS A 265 -58.05 6.19 -20.44
CA LYS A 265 -59.14 6.54 -19.48
C LYS A 265 -58.96 5.71 -18.18
N ASP A 266 -59.60 5.96 -17.03
CA ASP A 266 -59.92 7.19 -16.25
C ASP A 266 -60.66 6.77 -14.95
N LYS A 267 -60.83 7.69 -13.97
CA LYS A 267 -61.65 7.56 -12.73
C LYS A 267 -61.13 6.60 -11.63
N LYS A 268 -61.62 6.63 -10.37
CA LYS A 268 -61.80 7.70 -9.34
C LYS A 268 -62.45 7.06 -8.08
N ALA A 269 -61.79 7.15 -6.91
CA ALA A 269 -62.20 7.69 -5.58
C ALA A 269 -63.70 7.77 -5.13
N PRO A 270 -64.04 8.07 -3.84
CA PRO A 270 -63.30 8.07 -2.55
C PRO A 270 -64.17 7.64 -1.29
N ALA A 271 -63.83 8.14 -0.07
CA ALA A 271 -64.68 8.35 1.14
C ALA A 271 -65.01 7.13 2.06
N THR A 272 -65.28 7.20 3.39
CA THR A 272 -65.17 8.19 4.53
C THR A 272 -65.26 7.36 5.86
N LEU A 273 -64.55 7.55 6.99
CA LEU A 273 -64.41 8.63 8.01
C LEU A 273 -65.32 8.42 9.29
N GLU A 274 -64.75 8.69 10.49
CA GLU A 274 -65.34 8.91 11.85
C GLU A 274 -65.36 7.82 12.97
N ASN A 275 -64.71 8.15 14.11
CA ASN A 275 -65.13 8.17 15.54
C ASN A 275 -65.88 6.96 16.20
N SER A 276 -65.72 6.56 17.48
CA SER A 276 -65.24 7.23 18.72
C SER A 276 -64.94 6.29 19.93
N THR A 277 -64.20 6.82 20.93
CA THR A 277 -64.30 6.61 22.41
C THR A 277 -64.07 5.28 23.16
N THR A 278 -63.67 5.47 24.43
CA THR A 278 -63.69 4.58 25.62
C THR A 278 -62.70 3.42 25.72
N ALA A 279 -62.28 3.14 26.96
CA ALA A 279 -61.27 2.15 27.31
C ALA A 279 -61.56 1.53 28.69
N THR A 280 -61.30 0.23 28.84
CA THR A 280 -60.75 -0.39 30.06
C THR A 280 -60.32 -1.84 29.79
N THR A 281 -59.31 -2.30 30.57
CA THR A 281 -59.01 -3.71 30.92
C THR A 281 -58.46 -4.70 29.86
N GLU A 282 -57.85 -5.76 30.42
CA GLU A 282 -57.41 -7.04 29.82
C GLU A 282 -56.27 -7.06 28.78
N SER A 283 -55.07 -6.91 29.34
CA SER A 283 -53.80 -7.50 28.91
C SER A 283 -53.88 -8.93 28.31
N LYS A 284 -53.90 -9.06 26.96
CA LYS A 284 -53.29 -10.19 26.21
C LYS A 284 -53.28 -9.98 24.68
N LYS A 285 -52.37 -9.14 24.15
CA LYS A 285 -51.72 -9.20 22.80
C LYS A 285 -51.19 -7.81 22.37
N GLU A 286 -49.97 -7.42 22.76
CA GLU A 286 -49.18 -6.53 21.88
C GLU A 286 -47.65 -6.65 22.06
N SER A 287 -47.03 -7.55 21.31
CA SER A 287 -45.58 -7.71 21.21
C SER A 287 -45.12 -7.75 19.74
N LYS A 288 -45.70 -6.87 18.90
CA LYS A 288 -45.55 -6.99 17.44
C LYS A 288 -45.59 -5.68 16.62
N LYS A 289 -44.87 -4.61 17.02
CA LYS A 289 -44.52 -3.49 16.11
C LYS A 289 -43.39 -2.54 16.60
N ALA A 290 -42.15 -3.02 16.66
CA ALA A 290 -41.01 -2.15 16.36
C ALA A 290 -40.84 -2.12 14.83
N LYS A 291 -41.04 -0.97 14.18
CA LYS A 291 -40.82 -0.84 12.73
C LYS A 291 -39.32 -0.94 12.44
N LYS A 292 -38.88 -2.07 11.89
CA LYS A 292 -37.57 -2.15 11.23
C LYS A 292 -37.62 -1.26 9.99
N ASP A 293 -36.89 -0.14 10.01
CA ASP A 293 -36.75 0.70 8.84
C ASP A 293 -36.08 -0.10 7.71
N LYS A 294 -36.62 0.02 6.50
CA LYS A 294 -36.20 -0.77 5.33
C LYS A 294 -35.50 0.07 4.27
N ASN A 295 -35.39 1.38 4.46
CA ASN A 295 -34.79 2.30 3.49
C ASN A 295 -33.41 2.84 3.90
N ALA A 296 -32.87 2.43 5.05
CA ALA A 296 -31.47 2.69 5.38
C ALA A 296 -30.54 1.97 4.38
N PRO A 297 -29.62 2.66 3.68
CA PRO A 297 -28.64 2.01 2.82
C PRO A 297 -27.71 1.11 3.65
N PRO A 298 -27.15 0.04 3.07
CA PRO A 298 -26.23 -0.84 3.79
C PRO A 298 -25.00 -0.04 4.25
N ALA A 299 -24.64 -0.18 5.53
CA ALA A 299 -23.54 0.55 6.14
C ALA A 299 -22.23 0.31 5.39
N ILE A 300 -21.61 1.40 4.93
CA ILE A 300 -20.39 1.38 4.12
C ILE A 300 -19.23 0.80 4.96
N SER A 301 -18.50 -0.15 4.39
CA SER A 301 -17.32 -0.80 4.97
C SER A 301 -16.14 0.15 5.16
N LEU A 302 -15.18 -0.22 6.02
CA LEU A 302 -13.96 0.57 6.24
C LEU A 302 -13.15 0.81 4.94
N SER A 303 -13.15 -0.15 4.01
CA SER A 303 -12.52 -0.05 2.67
C SER A 303 -13.07 1.05 1.77
N LYS A 304 -14.30 1.53 2.04
CA LYS A 304 -15.04 2.49 1.22
C LYS A 304 -15.31 3.80 1.96
N ARG A 305 -14.65 4.02 3.10
CA ARG A 305 -14.69 5.24 3.91
C ARG A 305 -13.42 6.07 3.71
N GLY A 306 -13.51 7.37 4.00
CA GLY A 306 -12.34 8.23 4.07
C GLY A 306 -11.38 7.80 5.19
N ARG A 307 -10.10 8.18 5.09
CA ARG A 307 -9.10 7.90 6.13
C ARG A 307 -9.50 8.58 7.44
N LEU A 308 -9.68 7.78 8.49
CA LEU A 308 -9.85 8.25 9.86
C LEU A 308 -8.50 8.77 10.42
N PRO A 309 -8.50 9.67 11.43
CA PRO A 309 -7.28 10.10 12.10
C PRO A 309 -6.49 8.91 12.67
N ASP A 310 -5.17 8.94 12.53
CA ASP A 310 -4.28 7.92 13.09
C ASP A 310 -4.23 8.05 14.63
N PRO A 311 -4.61 7.00 15.39
CA PRO A 311 -4.69 7.06 16.85
C PRO A 311 -3.33 6.84 17.54
N CYS A 312 -2.26 6.56 16.80
CA CYS A 312 -0.89 6.44 17.28
C CYS A 312 0.10 7.26 16.41
N ALA A 313 -0.37 8.40 15.88
CA ALA A 313 0.34 9.27 14.96
C ALA A 313 1.70 9.76 15.48
N GLY A 314 2.58 10.18 14.56
CA GLY A 314 3.78 10.96 14.90
C GLY A 314 3.42 12.36 15.40
N ALA A 315 4.29 12.96 16.21
CA ALA A 315 3.93 14.20 16.93
C ALA A 315 3.83 15.42 15.99
N THR A 316 2.86 16.30 16.26
CA THR A 316 2.65 17.53 15.48
C THR A 316 3.62 18.67 15.83
N GLY A 317 4.71 18.38 16.55
CA GLY A 317 5.73 19.31 17.01
C GLY A 317 7.08 18.61 17.14
N LYS A 318 8.17 19.39 17.20
CA LYS A 318 9.56 18.86 17.16
C LYS A 318 9.92 18.10 18.45
N ILE A 319 9.88 16.77 18.40
CA ILE A 319 10.13 15.89 19.56
C ILE A 319 11.60 16.00 20.03
N ARG A 320 11.78 16.10 21.35
CA ARG A 320 13.07 16.16 22.05
C ARG A 320 13.14 15.03 23.09
N PRO A 321 14.33 14.61 23.55
CA PRO A 321 14.42 13.76 24.74
C PRO A 321 13.87 14.50 25.96
N VAL A 322 13.29 13.76 26.89
CA VAL A 322 12.75 14.32 28.15
C VAL A 322 13.43 13.63 29.32
N ALA A 323 13.96 14.43 30.25
CA ALA A 323 14.57 13.96 31.48
C ALA A 323 13.66 12.99 32.25
N ASN A 324 14.25 11.93 32.80
CA ASN A 324 13.58 10.88 33.57
C ASN A 324 12.48 10.08 32.83
N LYS A 325 12.21 10.33 31.55
CA LYS A 325 11.43 9.42 30.68
C LYS A 325 12.37 8.44 29.97
N LYS A 326 11.81 7.36 29.42
CA LYS A 326 12.49 6.58 28.39
C LYS A 326 12.38 7.33 27.05
N ASN A 327 13.52 7.53 26.41
CA ASN A 327 13.65 8.20 25.13
C ASN A 327 14.12 7.17 24.09
N VAL A 328 13.50 7.10 22.93
CA VAL A 328 13.76 6.08 21.91
C VAL A 328 13.90 6.74 20.54
N LEU A 329 15.13 6.84 20.07
CA LEU A 329 15.43 7.15 18.67
C LEU A 329 15.25 5.87 17.86
N ILE A 330 14.45 5.94 16.80
CA ILE A 330 14.20 4.82 15.89
C ILE A 330 14.57 5.26 14.49
N THR A 331 15.38 4.46 13.79
CA THR A 331 15.58 4.61 12.35
C THR A 331 15.19 3.36 11.59
N SER A 332 14.76 3.56 10.35
CA SER A 332 14.59 2.51 9.36
C SER A 332 15.64 2.72 8.29
N ALA A 333 16.27 1.64 7.83
CA ALA A 333 17.23 1.70 6.73
C ALA A 333 16.67 2.48 5.53
N LEU A 334 17.46 3.46 5.05
CA LEU A 334 17.03 4.40 4.02
C LEU A 334 16.72 3.67 2.71
N PRO A 335 15.47 3.71 2.20
CA PRO A 335 15.16 3.20 0.86
C PRO A 335 15.91 3.97 -0.23
N TYR A 336 16.58 3.24 -1.11
CA TYR A 336 17.26 3.81 -2.28
C TYR A 336 16.26 4.33 -3.30
N VAL A 337 16.27 5.65 -3.54
CA VAL A 337 15.17 6.40 -4.16
C VAL A 337 14.78 5.94 -5.56
N ASN A 338 15.73 5.43 -6.35
CA ASN A 338 15.55 5.18 -7.79
C ASN A 338 14.61 4.01 -8.16
N ASN A 339 13.88 3.44 -7.20
CA ASN A 339 13.04 2.27 -7.39
C ASN A 339 11.84 2.28 -6.44
N VAL A 340 10.62 2.12 -6.98
CA VAL A 340 9.42 1.87 -6.17
C VAL A 340 9.69 0.70 -5.19
N PRO A 341 9.36 0.85 -3.88
CA PRO A 341 9.60 -0.20 -2.91
C PRO A 341 8.60 -1.35 -3.11
N HIS A 342 9.05 -2.59 -3.00
CA HIS A 342 8.17 -3.77 -2.96
C HIS A 342 7.87 -4.20 -1.52
N LEU A 343 6.88 -5.08 -1.33
CA LEU A 343 6.45 -5.51 0.02
C LEU A 343 7.63 -6.01 0.88
N GLY A 344 8.63 -6.66 0.28
CA GLY A 344 9.86 -7.06 0.96
C GLY A 344 10.70 -5.90 1.52
N ASN A 345 10.79 -4.76 0.81
CA ASN A 345 11.44 -3.55 1.35
C ASN A 345 10.59 -2.92 2.46
N ILE A 346 9.26 -3.03 2.35
CA ILE A 346 8.31 -2.46 3.32
C ILE A 346 8.38 -3.23 4.65
N ILE A 347 8.26 -4.56 4.63
CA ILE A 347 8.32 -5.38 5.86
C ILE A 347 9.70 -5.37 6.52
N GLY A 348 10.78 -5.48 5.74
CA GLY A 348 12.13 -5.60 6.30
C GLY A 348 12.63 -4.35 7.02
N CYS A 349 12.10 -3.18 6.67
CA CYS A 349 12.54 -1.90 7.22
C CYS A 349 11.35 -1.12 7.83
N VAL A 350 10.63 -0.33 7.02
CA VAL A 350 9.72 0.73 7.50
C VAL A 350 8.52 0.21 8.29
N LEU A 351 7.90 -0.90 7.89
CA LEU A 351 6.71 -1.45 8.58
C LEU A 351 7.08 -2.14 9.90
N SER A 352 8.27 -2.76 9.98
CA SER A 352 8.79 -3.28 11.25
C SER A 352 9.08 -2.13 12.23
N ALA A 353 9.76 -1.08 11.76
CA ALA A 353 10.09 0.10 12.56
C ALA A 353 8.84 0.85 13.04
N ASP A 354 7.85 1.08 12.16
CA ASP A 354 6.59 1.74 12.49
C ASP A 354 5.77 0.94 13.53
N CYS A 355 5.71 -0.38 13.39
CA CYS A 355 5.07 -1.24 14.37
C CYS A 355 5.73 -1.09 15.76
N TYR A 356 7.07 -1.11 15.83
CA TYR A 356 7.78 -0.88 17.09
C TYR A 356 7.60 0.56 17.61
N ALA A 357 7.67 1.58 16.75
CA ALA A 357 7.50 2.98 17.11
C ALA A 357 6.12 3.25 17.72
N ARG A 358 5.05 2.77 17.07
CA ARG A 358 3.68 2.81 17.58
C ARG A 358 3.57 2.12 18.94
N TYR A 359 4.18 0.94 19.10
CA TYR A 359 4.21 0.25 20.39
C TYR A 359 4.97 1.02 21.48
N ARG A 360 6.12 1.63 21.20
CA ARG A 360 6.83 2.50 22.17
C ARG A 360 6.00 3.73 22.54
N ARG A 361 5.33 4.36 21.57
CA ARG A 361 4.38 5.47 21.83
C ARG A 361 3.21 5.01 22.72
N LEU A 362 2.64 3.82 22.49
CA LEU A 362 1.60 3.23 23.36
C LEU A 362 2.07 3.00 24.80
N ARG A 363 3.36 2.66 25.01
CA ARG A 363 3.98 2.50 26.33
C ARG A 363 4.26 3.84 27.04
N GLY A 364 4.04 4.98 26.37
CA GLY A 364 4.26 6.33 26.92
C GLY A 364 5.69 6.87 26.78
N ASP A 365 6.56 6.16 26.05
CA ASP A 365 7.93 6.61 25.77
C ASP A 365 7.94 7.90 24.92
N GLN A 366 9.01 8.69 25.00
CA GLN A 366 9.31 9.67 23.95
C GLN A 366 9.95 8.94 22.78
N VAL A 367 9.33 9.02 21.60
CA VAL A 367 9.75 8.29 20.40
C VAL A 367 10.02 9.29 19.30
N LEU A 368 11.20 9.22 18.69
CA LEU A 368 11.51 9.94 17.46
C LEU A 368 11.83 8.93 16.36
N TYR A 369 10.90 8.72 15.43
CA TYR A 369 11.05 7.81 14.30
C TYR A 369 11.42 8.58 13.02
N VAL A 370 12.66 8.42 12.57
CA VAL A 370 13.23 9.11 11.39
C VAL A 370 13.58 8.11 10.30
N CYS A 371 13.26 8.48 9.06
CA CYS A 371 13.75 7.81 7.86
C CYS A 371 13.84 8.85 6.73
N GLY A 372 14.11 8.40 5.52
CA GLY A 372 14.15 9.25 4.33
C GLY A 372 14.65 8.48 3.13
N THR A 373 14.75 9.14 1.99
CA THR A 373 15.33 8.54 0.78
C THR A 373 16.85 8.67 0.76
N ASP A 374 17.52 7.58 0.38
CA ASP A 374 18.93 7.63 -0.05
C ASP A 374 18.98 7.91 -1.56
N GLU A 375 19.67 9.00 -1.92
CA GLU A 375 19.54 9.66 -3.21
C GLU A 375 20.82 9.69 -4.04
N TYR A 376 21.98 9.37 -3.46
CA TYR A 376 23.28 9.60 -4.09
C TYR A 376 23.86 8.39 -4.84
N GLY A 377 24.99 8.61 -5.51
CA GLY A 377 25.77 7.56 -6.14
C GLY A 377 25.32 7.14 -7.53
N THR A 378 26.08 6.21 -8.11
CA THR A 378 26.06 5.94 -9.57
C THR A 378 24.71 5.48 -10.10
N ALA A 379 23.91 4.74 -9.33
CA ALA A 379 22.65 4.22 -9.84
C ALA A 379 21.57 5.30 -9.99
N THR A 380 21.67 6.43 -9.26
CA THR A 380 20.88 7.65 -9.55
C THR A 380 21.30 8.25 -10.88
N GLU A 381 22.60 8.42 -11.14
CA GLU A 381 23.10 8.90 -12.44
C GLU A 381 22.65 7.98 -13.59
N THR A 382 22.70 6.65 -13.40
CA THR A 382 22.19 5.68 -14.39
C THR A 382 20.69 5.87 -14.65
N LYS A 383 19.87 5.88 -13.59
CA LYS A 383 18.40 5.93 -13.73
C LYS A 383 17.94 7.29 -14.27
N ALA A 384 18.62 8.37 -13.90
CA ALA A 384 18.43 9.70 -14.47
C ALA A 384 18.71 9.70 -15.99
N LEU A 385 19.82 9.09 -16.44
CA LEU A 385 20.14 8.94 -17.86
C LEU A 385 19.10 8.07 -18.62
N GLU A 386 18.66 6.97 -18.03
CA GLU A 386 17.59 6.11 -18.61
C GLU A 386 16.27 6.88 -18.81
N GLU A 387 15.88 7.69 -17.83
CA GLU A 387 14.62 8.46 -17.85
C GLU A 387 14.74 9.85 -18.48
N LYS A 388 15.94 10.23 -18.94
CA LYS A 388 16.26 11.54 -19.53
C LYS A 388 15.98 12.71 -18.58
N LEU A 389 16.28 12.51 -17.30
CA LEU A 389 16.16 13.49 -16.21
C LEU A 389 17.55 13.86 -15.67
N THR A 390 17.64 14.91 -14.86
CA THR A 390 18.81 15.12 -13.98
C THR A 390 18.73 14.24 -12.73
N PRO A 391 19.85 13.94 -12.05
CA PRO A 391 19.84 13.22 -10.78
C PRO A 391 18.91 13.83 -9.72
N ARG A 392 18.89 15.17 -9.55
CA ARG A 392 17.94 15.82 -8.62
C ARG A 392 16.48 15.60 -9.04
N GLN A 393 16.16 15.74 -10.33
CA GLN A 393 14.79 15.56 -10.83
C GLN A 393 14.25 14.14 -10.63
N ILE A 394 15.07 13.10 -10.81
CA ILE A 394 14.62 11.73 -10.56
C ILE A 394 14.45 11.45 -9.06
N CYS A 395 15.33 11.99 -8.22
CA CYS A 395 15.17 11.92 -6.77
C CYS A 395 13.89 12.65 -6.30
N ASP A 396 13.63 13.86 -6.79
CA ASP A 396 12.41 14.62 -6.48
C ASP A 396 11.15 13.83 -6.89
N LYS A 397 11.14 13.25 -8.10
CA LYS A 397 10.06 12.37 -8.59
C LYS A 397 9.81 11.19 -7.67
N TYR A 398 10.85 10.43 -7.34
CA TYR A 398 10.68 9.17 -6.61
C TYR A 398 10.55 9.34 -5.09
N HIS A 399 11.12 10.39 -4.49
CA HIS A 399 10.88 10.70 -3.07
C HIS A 399 9.39 10.86 -2.77
N VAL A 400 8.66 11.56 -3.64
CA VAL A 400 7.19 11.69 -3.55
C VAL A 400 6.51 10.32 -3.66
N ILE A 401 6.94 9.45 -4.59
CA ILE A 401 6.39 8.08 -4.74
C ILE A 401 6.64 7.24 -3.47
N HIS A 402 7.84 7.31 -2.88
CA HIS A 402 8.14 6.66 -1.61
C HIS A 402 7.23 7.18 -0.49
N LYS A 403 7.10 8.51 -0.35
CA LYS A 403 6.25 9.13 0.67
C LYS A 403 4.78 8.76 0.50
N GLU A 404 4.23 8.81 -0.72
CA GLU A 404 2.86 8.38 -1.01
C GLU A 404 2.61 6.91 -0.66
N VAL A 405 3.57 6.01 -0.95
CA VAL A 405 3.46 4.60 -0.59
C VAL A 405 3.47 4.42 0.92
N TYR A 406 4.40 5.05 1.63
CA TYR A 406 4.52 4.89 3.08
C TYR A 406 3.35 5.54 3.82
N ASP A 407 2.84 6.68 3.34
CA ASP A 407 1.61 7.28 3.83
C ASP A 407 0.41 6.35 3.58
N TRP A 408 0.30 5.71 2.41
CA TRP A 408 -0.77 4.74 2.15
C TRP A 408 -0.68 3.51 3.06
N PHE A 409 0.53 3.01 3.36
CA PHE A 409 0.79 1.94 4.33
C PHE A 409 0.66 2.38 5.81
N ASP A 410 0.21 3.60 6.09
CA ASP A 410 0.08 4.17 7.44
C ASP A 410 1.40 4.11 8.25
N ILE A 411 2.53 4.45 7.62
CA ILE A 411 3.83 4.55 8.29
C ILE A 411 3.94 5.94 8.97
N ALA A 412 3.84 5.99 10.29
CA ALA A 412 3.84 7.21 11.08
C ALA A 412 5.27 7.63 11.47
N PHE A 413 6.08 7.99 10.47
CA PHE A 413 7.32 8.73 10.70
C PHE A 413 7.04 10.05 11.43
N ASP A 414 7.93 10.45 12.33
CA ASP A 414 7.96 11.82 12.86
C ASP A 414 8.70 12.76 11.88
N HIS A 415 9.67 12.22 11.12
CA HIS A 415 10.25 12.88 9.95
C HIS A 415 10.63 11.88 8.84
N PHE A 416 10.34 12.25 7.59
CA PHE A 416 10.78 11.53 6.38
C PHE A 416 11.58 12.48 5.47
N GLY A 417 12.91 12.45 5.61
CA GLY A 417 13.83 13.39 4.96
C GLY A 417 14.47 12.81 3.68
N ARG A 418 15.62 13.39 3.29
CA ARG A 418 16.35 13.06 2.04
C ARG A 418 17.85 13.24 2.24
N THR A 419 18.69 12.39 1.66
CA THR A 419 20.15 12.61 1.70
C THR A 419 20.62 13.74 0.77
N SER A 420 19.77 14.35 -0.07
CA SER A 420 20.18 15.46 -0.94
C SER A 420 19.92 16.88 -0.39
N GLU A 421 19.60 17.04 0.89
CA GLU A 421 19.40 18.35 1.54
C GLU A 421 20.71 18.94 2.14
N PRO A 422 20.79 20.27 2.36
CA PRO A 422 22.02 20.95 2.78
C PRO A 422 22.66 20.40 4.07
N GLU A 423 21.85 19.96 5.03
CA GLU A 423 22.28 19.40 6.31
C GLU A 423 23.10 18.13 6.13
N GLN A 424 22.84 17.32 5.10
CA GLN A 424 23.66 16.14 4.79
C GLN A 424 25.08 16.58 4.44
N LYS A 425 25.23 17.58 3.58
CA LYS A 425 26.54 18.11 3.20
C LYS A 425 27.28 18.67 4.40
N GLU A 426 26.61 19.44 5.25
CA GLU A 426 27.21 20.02 6.47
C GLU A 426 27.69 18.94 7.43
N VAL A 427 26.79 18.04 7.87
CA VAL A 427 27.10 17.02 8.89
C VAL A 427 28.13 16.01 8.36
N CYS A 428 28.03 15.59 7.09
CA CYS A 428 29.00 14.70 6.46
C CYS A 428 30.39 15.34 6.36
N GLN A 429 30.49 16.61 5.90
CA GLN A 429 31.78 17.30 5.82
C GLN A 429 32.37 17.62 7.21
N ALA A 430 31.54 17.88 8.22
CA ALA A 430 32.00 18.08 9.60
C ALA A 430 32.56 16.77 10.19
N LEU A 431 31.78 15.69 10.16
CA LEU A 431 32.18 14.38 10.69
C LEU A 431 33.44 13.86 9.97
N PHE A 432 33.51 13.99 8.64
CA PHE A 432 34.70 13.67 7.87
C PHE A 432 35.95 14.43 8.36
N LYS A 433 35.84 15.75 8.59
CA LYS A 433 36.98 16.56 9.05
C LYS A 433 37.50 16.09 10.40
N THR A 434 36.62 15.74 11.36
CA THR A 434 37.04 15.19 12.65
C THR A 434 37.76 13.85 12.46
N ILE A 435 37.19 12.91 11.69
CA ILE A 435 37.80 11.60 11.40
C ILE A 435 39.18 11.74 10.70
N HIS A 436 39.29 12.68 9.75
CA HIS A 436 40.51 12.98 9.02
C HIS A 436 41.60 13.56 9.93
N ASN A 437 41.27 14.60 10.70
CA ASN A 437 42.19 15.24 11.65
C ASN A 437 42.65 14.28 12.76
N ASN A 438 41.81 13.31 13.14
CA ASN A 438 42.14 12.26 14.10
C ASN A 438 43.04 11.13 13.50
N GLY A 439 43.47 11.23 12.24
CA GLY A 439 44.41 10.28 11.62
C GLY A 439 43.80 8.93 11.21
N TYR A 440 42.46 8.84 11.15
CA TYR A 440 41.72 7.64 10.74
C TYR A 440 41.45 7.56 9.23
N THR A 441 42.03 8.46 8.43
CA THR A 441 42.00 8.37 6.96
C THR A 441 43.38 8.53 6.35
N TYR A 442 43.60 7.95 5.17
CA TYR A 442 44.79 8.19 4.36
C TYR A 442 44.44 8.23 2.86
N GLU A 443 45.30 8.83 2.06
CA GLU A 443 45.18 8.86 0.60
C GLU A 443 45.90 7.68 -0.06
N LYS A 444 45.31 7.15 -1.13
CA LYS A 444 45.93 6.14 -1.98
C LYS A 444 45.50 6.33 -3.44
N THR A 445 46.48 6.38 -4.34
CA THR A 445 46.26 6.32 -5.79
C THR A 445 45.93 4.89 -6.22
N ILE A 446 44.95 4.76 -7.10
CA ILE A 446 44.57 3.51 -7.76
C ILE A 446 44.32 3.76 -9.24
N ASP A 447 44.60 2.78 -10.09
CA ASP A 447 44.26 2.84 -11.51
C ASP A 447 42.82 2.36 -11.73
N GLN A 448 42.06 3.13 -12.49
CA GLN A 448 40.69 2.81 -12.89
C GLN A 448 40.53 2.94 -14.40
N LEU A 449 39.54 2.26 -14.96
CA LEU A 449 39.16 2.46 -16.35
C LEU A 449 38.37 3.76 -16.51
N TYR A 450 38.83 4.59 -17.43
CA TYR A 450 38.31 5.91 -17.74
C TYR A 450 37.88 5.95 -19.21
N SER A 451 36.70 6.51 -19.50
CA SER A 451 36.20 6.68 -20.87
C SER A 451 36.48 8.10 -21.35
N PRO A 452 37.43 8.32 -22.29
CA PRO A 452 37.70 9.66 -22.84
C PRO A 452 36.47 10.26 -23.50
N ALA A 453 35.71 9.44 -24.23
CA ALA A 453 34.48 9.82 -24.93
C ALA A 453 33.34 10.29 -24.00
N LEU A 454 33.43 10.02 -22.69
CA LEU A 454 32.44 10.46 -21.68
C LEU A 454 33.07 11.34 -20.59
N ASN A 455 34.35 11.69 -20.71
CA ASN A 455 35.14 12.43 -19.72
C ASN A 455 35.02 11.93 -18.26
N LYS A 456 34.83 10.61 -18.05
CA LYS A 456 34.57 10.06 -16.71
C LYS A 456 35.16 8.67 -16.47
N PHE A 457 35.39 8.36 -15.20
CA PHE A 457 35.74 7.01 -14.74
C PHE A 457 34.53 6.06 -14.85
N LEU A 458 34.79 4.77 -15.05
CA LEU A 458 33.78 3.74 -15.23
C LEU A 458 33.72 2.83 -14.00
N ALA A 459 32.55 2.79 -13.37
CA ALA A 459 32.22 1.69 -12.45
C ALA A 459 32.11 0.37 -13.23
N ASP A 460 32.43 -0.73 -12.57
CA ASP A 460 32.62 -2.08 -13.14
C ASP A 460 31.47 -2.54 -14.05
N ARG A 461 30.23 -2.28 -13.62
CA ARG A 461 28.96 -2.52 -14.37
C ARG A 461 28.83 -1.80 -15.73
N PHE A 462 29.67 -0.80 -15.98
CA PHE A 462 29.76 -0.06 -17.23
C PHE A 462 30.96 -0.48 -18.09
N VAL A 463 31.76 -1.43 -17.64
CA VAL A 463 32.80 -2.07 -18.44
C VAL A 463 32.29 -3.44 -18.88
N VAL A 464 32.36 -3.70 -20.17
CA VAL A 464 32.12 -5.04 -20.75
C VAL A 464 33.28 -5.42 -21.66
N GLY A 465 33.54 -6.71 -21.84
CA GLY A 465 34.60 -7.19 -22.73
C GLY A 465 34.81 -8.70 -22.66
N THR A 466 35.86 -9.17 -23.32
CA THR A 466 36.18 -10.59 -23.38
C THR A 466 36.78 -11.07 -22.06
N CYS A 467 36.13 -12.05 -21.42
CA CYS A 467 36.60 -12.67 -20.18
C CYS A 467 38.02 -13.24 -20.35
N PRO A 468 39.01 -12.83 -19.53
CA PRO A 468 40.37 -13.35 -19.62
C PRO A 468 40.44 -14.87 -19.40
N LYS A 469 39.55 -15.42 -18.56
CA LYS A 469 39.54 -16.83 -18.11
C LYS A 469 38.87 -17.78 -19.13
N CYS A 470 37.67 -17.46 -19.61
CA CYS A 470 36.88 -18.37 -20.48
C CYS A 470 36.58 -17.86 -21.90
N LYS A 471 37.14 -16.70 -22.28
CA LYS A 471 36.96 -16.05 -23.60
C LYS A 471 35.48 -15.85 -24.01
N TYR A 472 34.64 -15.47 -23.04
CA TYR A 472 33.27 -15.00 -23.29
C TYR A 472 33.29 -13.49 -23.56
N ASP A 473 32.80 -13.07 -24.73
CA ASP A 473 33.03 -11.71 -25.26
C ASP A 473 32.17 -10.57 -24.66
N ASP A 474 31.17 -10.90 -23.84
CA ASP A 474 30.30 -9.93 -23.13
C ASP A 474 30.34 -10.17 -21.61
N ALA A 475 31.53 -10.39 -21.05
CA ALA A 475 31.71 -10.44 -19.61
C ALA A 475 31.69 -9.03 -19.01
N ARG A 476 31.07 -8.88 -17.83
CA ARG A 476 31.01 -7.61 -17.09
C ARG A 476 32.30 -7.39 -16.31
N GLY A 477 32.61 -6.13 -15.99
CA GLY A 477 33.83 -5.77 -15.26
C GLY A 477 33.99 -6.44 -13.90
N ASP A 478 32.89 -6.78 -13.24
CA ASP A 478 32.83 -7.46 -11.94
C ASP A 478 32.77 -8.99 -12.06
N GLN A 479 32.12 -9.53 -13.10
CA GLN A 479 31.83 -10.95 -13.22
C GLN A 479 31.61 -11.42 -14.67
N CYS A 480 32.12 -12.61 -15.00
CA CYS A 480 31.78 -13.30 -16.24
C CYS A 480 30.54 -14.19 -16.06
N ASP A 481 29.42 -13.83 -16.70
CA ASP A 481 28.17 -14.58 -16.60
C ASP A 481 28.24 -16.00 -17.19
N LYS A 482 29.18 -16.28 -18.12
CA LYS A 482 29.35 -17.64 -18.71
C LYS A 482 30.04 -18.64 -17.78
N CYS A 483 30.96 -18.20 -16.92
CA CYS A 483 31.74 -19.09 -16.05
C CYS A 483 31.67 -18.76 -14.55
N GLY A 484 30.81 -17.80 -14.16
CA GLY A 484 30.61 -17.35 -12.78
C GLY A 484 31.78 -16.58 -12.16
N ALA A 485 32.97 -16.63 -12.77
CA ALA A 485 34.19 -16.09 -12.21
C ALA A 485 34.12 -14.57 -12.01
N LEU A 486 34.47 -14.14 -10.79
CA LEU A 486 34.75 -12.74 -10.49
C LEU A 486 36.00 -12.27 -11.26
N LEU A 487 35.98 -11.01 -11.66
CA LEU A 487 37.00 -10.32 -12.45
C LEU A 487 37.29 -8.95 -11.83
N ASN A 488 38.44 -8.36 -12.16
CA ASN A 488 38.61 -6.91 -12.10
C ASN A 488 38.33 -6.32 -13.49
N PRO A 489 37.76 -5.10 -13.62
CA PRO A 489 37.47 -4.50 -14.93
C PRO A 489 38.73 -4.30 -15.78
N THR A 490 39.87 -4.10 -15.13
CA THR A 490 41.21 -3.93 -15.71
C THR A 490 41.80 -5.23 -16.29
N GLU A 491 41.22 -6.40 -15.98
CA GLU A 491 41.62 -7.71 -16.52
C GLU A 491 40.83 -8.10 -17.77
N LEU A 492 39.78 -7.36 -18.14
CA LEU A 492 39.00 -7.65 -19.34
C LEU A 492 39.83 -7.43 -20.61
N ILE A 493 39.79 -8.42 -21.51
CA ILE A 493 40.38 -8.31 -22.84
C ILE A 493 39.41 -7.49 -23.72
N ASN A 494 39.92 -6.58 -24.54
CA ASN A 494 39.11 -5.68 -25.37
C ASN A 494 37.98 -4.95 -24.59
N PRO A 495 38.29 -4.26 -23.47
CA PRO A 495 37.28 -3.62 -22.66
C PRO A 495 36.59 -2.51 -23.46
N LYS A 496 35.28 -2.32 -23.22
CA LYS A 496 34.43 -1.31 -23.85
C LYS A 496 33.54 -0.66 -22.80
N CYS A 497 33.31 0.64 -22.97
CA CYS A 497 32.32 1.34 -22.16
C CYS A 497 30.91 0.97 -22.63
N LYS A 498 30.09 0.36 -21.77
CA LYS A 498 28.70 -0.02 -22.06
C LYS A 498 27.80 1.17 -22.42
N MET A 499 28.19 2.40 -22.06
CA MET A 499 27.44 3.63 -22.37
C MET A 499 27.81 4.28 -23.71
N SER A 500 29.04 4.11 -24.21
CA SER A 500 29.54 4.82 -25.41
C SER A 500 30.17 3.92 -26.47
N GLY A 501 30.30 2.61 -26.23
CA GLY A 501 30.97 1.64 -27.10
C GLY A 501 32.50 1.78 -27.16
N ALA A 502 33.04 2.95 -26.82
CA ALA A 502 34.46 3.26 -26.88
C ALA A 502 35.30 2.47 -25.88
N THR A 503 36.52 2.09 -26.29
CA THR A 503 37.55 1.50 -25.43
C THR A 503 37.93 2.47 -24.31
N PRO A 504 37.82 2.09 -23.02
CA PRO A 504 38.35 2.88 -21.93
C PRO A 504 39.87 2.69 -21.79
N VAL A 505 40.52 3.69 -21.20
CA VAL A 505 41.96 3.68 -20.89
C VAL A 505 42.17 3.54 -19.39
N LEU A 506 43.29 2.95 -18.96
CA LEU A 506 43.71 3.05 -17.56
C LEU A 506 44.11 4.49 -17.25
N LYS A 507 43.64 5.01 -16.11
CA LYS A 507 44.00 6.32 -15.60
C LYS A 507 44.10 6.26 -14.08
N SER A 508 45.23 6.72 -13.54
CA SER A 508 45.47 6.79 -12.10
C SER A 508 44.60 7.87 -11.47
N THR A 509 44.04 7.60 -10.29
CA THR A 509 43.17 8.53 -9.58
C THR A 509 43.30 8.36 -8.06
N THR A 510 43.40 9.47 -7.33
CA THR A 510 43.65 9.46 -5.87
C THR A 510 42.35 9.35 -5.09
N HIS A 511 42.34 8.51 -4.05
CA HIS A 511 41.17 8.29 -3.21
C HIS A 511 41.51 8.32 -1.73
N ILE A 512 40.57 8.80 -0.93
CA ILE A 512 40.63 8.72 0.54
C ILE A 512 40.07 7.37 1.00
N PHE A 513 40.79 6.70 1.89
CA PHE A 513 40.40 5.46 2.56
C PHE A 513 40.18 5.72 4.05
N LEU A 514 39.09 5.17 4.59
CA LEU A 514 38.85 5.05 6.04
C LEU A 514 39.63 3.85 6.57
N ASP A 515 40.47 4.09 7.57
CA ASP A 515 41.41 3.15 8.16
C ASP A 515 40.76 2.31 9.26
N LEU A 516 39.82 1.44 8.86
CA LEU A 516 39.12 0.52 9.77
C LEU A 516 40.05 -0.32 10.67
N PRO A 517 41.25 -0.80 10.24
CA PRO A 517 42.20 -1.45 11.14
C PRO A 517 42.47 -0.68 12.44
N LYS A 518 42.64 0.65 12.37
CA LYS A 518 42.87 1.50 13.57
C LYS A 518 41.65 1.62 14.49
N VAL A 519 40.44 1.34 14.00
CA VAL A 519 39.19 1.46 14.75
C VAL A 519 38.75 0.11 15.35
N GLN A 520 39.22 -1.00 14.79
CA GLN A 520 38.76 -2.37 15.06
C GLN A 520 38.63 -2.71 16.56
N GLU A 521 39.62 -2.36 17.38
CA GLU A 521 39.60 -2.70 18.81
C GLU A 521 38.54 -1.90 19.59
N LYS A 522 38.37 -0.61 19.28
CA LYS A 522 37.27 0.22 19.83
C LYS A 522 35.91 -0.32 19.39
N LEU A 523 35.83 -0.77 18.14
CA LEU A 523 34.62 -1.34 17.56
C LEU A 523 34.27 -2.69 18.19
N ARG A 524 35.26 -3.56 18.49
CA ARG A 524 35.04 -4.83 19.20
C ARG A 524 34.38 -4.59 20.56
N VAL A 525 34.96 -3.70 21.37
CA VAL A 525 34.43 -3.32 22.70
C VAL A 525 33.01 -2.76 22.61
N TYR A 526 32.68 -2.05 21.53
CA TYR A 526 31.30 -1.61 21.26
C TYR A 526 30.38 -2.79 20.90
N ILE A 527 30.75 -3.64 19.93
CA ILE A 527 29.95 -4.78 19.45
C ILE A 527 29.65 -5.76 20.59
N ASP A 528 30.64 -6.13 21.41
CA ASP A 528 30.47 -7.06 22.53
C ASP A 528 29.42 -6.58 23.53
N LYS A 529 29.48 -5.29 23.91
CA LYS A 529 28.54 -4.70 24.86
C LYS A 529 27.16 -4.45 24.24
N ALA A 530 27.11 -3.97 22.99
CA ALA A 530 25.87 -3.60 22.31
C ALA A 530 25.06 -4.83 21.90
N SER A 531 25.69 -5.89 21.40
CA SER A 531 25.00 -7.13 21.05
C SER A 531 24.37 -7.82 22.26
N ALA A 532 25.14 -7.96 23.35
CA ALA A 532 24.67 -8.59 24.58
C ALA A 532 23.58 -7.77 25.32
N SER A 533 23.77 -6.46 25.50
CA SER A 533 22.80 -5.61 26.23
C SER A 533 21.62 -5.13 25.37
N GLY A 534 21.78 -5.09 24.05
CA GLY A 534 20.74 -4.74 23.08
C GLY A 534 19.85 -5.92 22.66
N GLY A 535 20.30 -7.16 22.88
CA GLY A 535 19.59 -8.35 22.41
C GLY A 535 19.56 -8.41 20.88
N TRP A 536 20.73 -8.27 20.24
CA TRP A 536 20.83 -8.38 18.78
C TRP A 536 20.43 -9.79 18.32
N SER A 537 19.87 -9.88 17.12
CA SER A 537 19.44 -11.14 16.51
C SER A 537 20.63 -11.97 16.01
N ASP A 538 20.52 -13.30 16.07
CA ASP A 538 21.64 -14.23 15.80
C ASP A 538 22.23 -14.08 14.39
N ASN A 539 21.39 -13.77 13.39
CA ASN A 539 21.82 -13.44 12.02
C ASN A 539 22.70 -12.17 11.99
N CYS A 540 22.33 -11.13 12.75
CA CYS A 540 23.08 -9.90 12.89
C CYS A 540 24.44 -10.12 13.55
N VAL A 541 24.47 -10.89 14.65
CA VAL A 541 25.71 -11.25 15.36
C VAL A 541 26.61 -12.09 14.44
N GLY A 542 26.08 -13.13 13.81
CA GLY A 542 26.83 -14.00 12.90
C GLY A 542 27.44 -13.27 11.69
N ILE A 543 26.69 -12.35 11.06
CA ILE A 543 27.20 -11.52 9.96
C ILE A 543 28.30 -10.57 10.46
N THR A 544 28.13 -9.96 11.63
CA THR A 544 29.10 -9.02 12.22
C THR A 544 30.41 -9.72 12.62
N GLU A 545 30.32 -10.86 13.30
CA GLU A 545 31.48 -11.70 13.65
C GLU A 545 32.21 -12.22 12.41
N ALA A 546 31.48 -12.58 11.35
CA ALA A 546 32.09 -13.00 10.07
C ALA A 546 32.83 -11.86 9.33
N TRP A 547 32.59 -10.59 9.69
CA TRP A 547 33.42 -9.45 9.27
C TRP A 547 34.61 -9.24 10.21
N MET A 548 34.39 -9.21 11.53
CA MET A 548 35.46 -9.00 12.52
C MET A 548 36.56 -10.09 12.42
N LYS A 549 36.17 -11.37 12.30
CA LYS A 549 37.08 -12.51 12.19
C LYS A 549 37.99 -12.49 10.95
N LYS A 550 37.66 -11.72 9.91
CA LYS A 550 38.49 -11.57 8.70
C LYS A 550 39.59 -10.51 8.84
N GLY A 551 39.56 -9.72 9.92
CA GLY A 551 40.33 -8.49 10.05
C GLY A 551 39.74 -7.38 9.16
N LEU A 552 39.39 -6.24 9.76
CA LEU A 552 38.81 -5.14 8.99
C LEU A 552 39.84 -4.56 8.03
N GLN A 553 39.43 -4.35 6.78
CA GLN A 553 40.27 -3.79 5.72
C GLN A 553 39.85 -2.35 5.45
N ALA A 554 40.82 -1.46 5.21
CA ALA A 554 40.54 -0.06 4.90
C ALA A 554 39.60 0.10 3.69
N ARG A 555 38.67 1.06 3.74
CA ARG A 555 37.60 1.22 2.75
C ARG A 555 37.68 2.56 2.04
N CYS A 556 37.65 2.55 0.70
CA CYS A 556 37.62 3.76 -0.11
C CYS A 556 36.29 4.51 0.08
N ILE A 557 36.34 5.70 0.71
CA ILE A 557 35.18 6.53 1.06
C ILE A 557 34.90 7.65 0.05
N THR A 558 35.58 7.67 -1.10
CA THR A 558 35.41 8.71 -2.15
C THR A 558 35.17 8.09 -3.52
N ARG A 559 34.49 8.80 -4.43
CA ARG A 559 34.23 8.38 -5.82
C ARG A 559 34.27 9.55 -6.80
N ASP A 560 34.64 9.23 -8.04
CA ASP A 560 34.67 10.12 -9.19
C ASP A 560 33.28 10.13 -9.86
N LEU A 561 32.31 10.68 -9.13
CA LEU A 561 30.93 10.88 -9.54
C LEU A 561 30.58 12.36 -9.37
N THR A 562 29.56 12.86 -10.08
CA THR A 562 29.10 14.24 -9.91
C THR A 562 27.93 14.34 -8.93
N TRP A 563 27.22 13.23 -8.67
CA TRP A 563 26.08 13.19 -7.77
C TRP A 563 26.40 12.54 -6.41
N GLY A 564 26.83 13.38 -5.47
CA GLY A 564 27.16 13.03 -4.08
C GLY A 564 27.57 14.25 -3.24
N VAL A 565 27.81 14.06 -1.94
CA VAL A 565 28.39 15.12 -1.09
C VAL A 565 29.85 15.39 -1.52
N PRO A 566 30.24 16.63 -1.88
CA PRO A 566 31.61 16.92 -2.30
C PRO A 566 32.62 16.80 -1.16
N VAL A 567 33.83 16.34 -1.48
CA VAL A 567 34.91 16.13 -0.49
C VAL A 567 35.59 17.48 -0.15
N PRO A 568 35.75 17.85 1.14
CA PRO A 568 36.24 19.17 1.54
C PRO A 568 37.78 19.22 1.66
N LEU A 569 38.51 18.63 0.69
CA LEU A 569 39.98 18.65 0.61
C LEU A 569 40.45 19.16 -0.76
N LYS A 570 41.63 19.80 -0.77
CA LYS A 570 42.31 20.24 -1.99
C LYS A 570 42.75 19.04 -2.83
N GLY A 571 42.53 19.09 -4.15
CA GLY A 571 42.77 17.97 -5.07
C GLY A 571 41.60 16.98 -5.17
N PHE A 572 40.51 17.20 -4.44
CA PHE A 572 39.29 16.39 -4.47
C PHE A 572 38.05 17.18 -4.96
N GLU A 573 38.25 18.32 -5.63
CA GLU A 573 37.20 19.24 -6.08
C GLU A 573 36.22 18.62 -7.11
N HIS A 574 36.60 17.51 -7.75
CA HIS A 574 35.78 16.74 -8.69
C HIS A 574 35.43 15.35 -8.16
N LYS A 575 35.47 15.15 -6.84
CA LYS A 575 35.16 13.89 -6.16
C LYS A 575 34.12 14.12 -5.07
N VAL A 576 33.29 13.10 -4.89
CA VAL A 576 32.25 13.05 -3.85
C VAL A 576 32.53 11.92 -2.86
N PHE A 577 31.91 11.97 -1.69
CA PHE A 577 31.89 10.83 -0.79
C PHE A 577 31.14 9.65 -1.41
N TYR A 578 31.55 8.45 -1.00
CA TYR A 578 30.91 7.21 -1.40
C TYR A 578 29.71 6.95 -0.49
N VAL A 579 28.57 6.56 -1.08
CA VAL A 579 27.29 6.34 -0.37
C VAL A 579 27.37 5.40 0.84
N TRP A 580 28.33 4.46 0.90
CA TRP A 580 28.57 3.61 2.07
C TRP A 580 29.17 4.35 3.28
N PHE A 581 29.67 5.57 3.11
CA PHE A 581 30.17 6.44 4.18
C PHE A 581 29.08 7.43 4.62
N ASP A 582 28.39 8.10 3.68
CA ASP A 582 27.50 9.20 4.03
C ASP A 582 26.02 8.83 4.17
N ALA A 583 25.49 7.77 3.54
CA ALA A 583 24.07 7.43 3.70
C ALA A 583 23.63 7.19 5.16
N PRO A 584 24.42 6.53 6.04
CA PRO A 584 24.08 6.44 7.47
C PRO A 584 24.16 7.79 8.22
N ILE A 585 24.98 8.74 7.76
CA ILE A 585 24.98 10.13 8.26
C ILE A 585 23.63 10.81 7.94
N GLY A 586 22.92 10.31 6.92
CA GLY A 586 21.55 10.67 6.59
C GLY A 586 20.60 10.66 7.80
N TYR A 587 20.72 9.72 8.73
CA TYR A 587 19.86 9.71 9.92
C TYR A 587 20.10 10.93 10.83
N ILE A 588 21.35 11.37 10.95
CA ILE A 588 21.75 12.54 11.73
C ILE A 588 21.29 13.82 11.03
N SER A 589 21.55 13.96 9.73
CA SER A 589 21.21 15.16 8.95
C SER A 589 19.71 15.36 8.78
N MET A 590 18.94 14.28 8.56
CA MET A 590 17.48 14.32 8.58
C MET A 590 16.93 14.72 9.96
N THR A 591 17.61 14.33 11.04
CA THR A 591 17.26 14.79 12.39
C THR A 591 17.63 16.26 12.60
N LYS A 592 18.74 16.75 12.04
CA LYS A 592 19.06 18.20 12.01
C LYS A 592 17.98 18.98 11.27
N ALA A 593 17.60 18.57 10.05
CA ALA A 593 16.55 19.24 9.28
C ALA A 593 15.20 19.27 10.03
N TYR A 594 14.88 18.21 10.79
CA TYR A 594 13.73 18.18 11.67
C TYR A 594 13.86 19.14 12.87
N CYS A 595 14.96 19.09 13.63
CA CYS A 595 15.15 19.87 14.87
C CYS A 595 16.57 20.47 15.01
N GLU A 596 16.90 21.46 14.18
CA GLU A 596 18.24 22.09 14.08
C GLU A 596 18.87 22.51 15.42
N GLU A 597 18.08 23.06 16.34
CA GLU A 597 18.56 23.49 17.66
C GLU A 597 18.85 22.30 18.62
N HIS A 598 18.20 21.14 18.41
CA HIS A 598 18.07 20.07 19.42
C HIS A 598 18.44 18.66 18.93
N TRP A 599 18.79 18.45 17.66
CA TRP A 599 19.21 17.13 17.14
C TRP A 599 20.40 16.52 17.89
N LYS A 600 21.24 17.36 18.52
CA LYS A 600 22.35 16.94 19.37
C LYS A 600 21.92 16.24 20.65
N GLU A 601 20.73 16.52 21.16
CA GLU A 601 20.18 15.81 22.34
C GLU A 601 19.93 14.33 22.02
N TRP A 602 19.54 14.04 20.78
CA TRP A 602 19.38 12.69 20.23
C TRP A 602 20.72 12.06 19.80
N TRP A 603 21.56 12.79 19.06
CA TRP A 603 22.74 12.22 18.37
C TRP A 603 24.09 12.45 19.03
N GLN A 604 24.20 13.35 20.00
CA GLN A 604 25.44 13.68 20.72
C GLN A 604 25.23 13.55 22.25
N SER A 605 24.43 12.56 22.66
CA SER A 605 23.86 12.45 24.01
C SER A 605 24.83 11.98 25.11
N GLY A 606 26.11 11.73 24.79
CA GLY A 606 27.13 11.26 25.73
C GLY A 606 27.09 9.75 26.04
N LYS A 607 25.96 9.07 25.83
CA LYS A 607 25.81 7.64 26.14
C LYS A 607 26.77 6.72 25.38
N GLY A 608 27.10 7.04 24.12
CA GLY A 608 28.09 6.28 23.34
C GLY A 608 29.49 6.31 23.96
N ARG A 609 29.83 7.40 24.66
CA ARG A 609 31.10 7.57 25.38
C ARG A 609 31.17 6.65 26.61
N ALA A 610 30.11 6.61 27.42
CA ALA A 610 30.01 5.75 28.60
C ALA A 610 30.13 4.24 28.28
N PHE A 611 29.69 3.81 27.09
CA PHE A 611 29.87 2.43 26.61
C PHE A 611 31.34 2.03 26.43
N LEU A 612 32.21 2.98 26.09
CA LEU A 612 33.64 2.74 25.82
C LEU A 612 34.47 2.86 27.09
N GLU A 613 34.28 3.94 27.85
CA GLU A 613 35.13 4.33 28.99
C GLU A 613 34.99 3.42 30.22
N GLY A 614 34.08 2.44 30.21
CA GLY A 614 33.92 1.46 31.29
C GLY A 614 33.30 2.03 32.58
N SER A 615 32.95 3.32 32.58
CA SER A 615 32.26 3.98 33.70
C SER A 615 30.83 3.46 33.83
N ALA A 616 30.68 2.35 34.54
CA ALA A 616 29.40 1.79 34.98
C ALA A 616 28.75 2.63 36.12
N SER A 617 29.00 3.94 36.16
CA SER A 617 28.28 4.87 37.03
C SER A 617 26.85 5.02 36.52
N SER A 618 25.96 4.19 37.07
CA SER A 618 24.51 4.23 36.85
C SER A 618 23.84 5.51 37.37
N SER A 619 24.62 6.41 38.00
CA SER A 619 24.19 7.73 38.46
C SER A 619 25.01 8.86 37.83
N SER A 620 24.77 9.13 36.55
CA SER A 620 25.00 10.47 35.98
C SER A 620 23.65 11.09 35.67
N SER A 621 23.28 12.11 36.44
CA SER A 621 22.08 12.93 36.25
C SER A 621 22.28 13.94 35.11
N GLY A 622 22.64 13.42 33.92
CA GLY A 622 22.61 14.19 32.67
C GLY A 622 21.17 14.36 32.20
N GLU A 623 20.86 15.51 31.60
CA GLU A 623 19.49 15.93 31.29
C GLU A 623 18.77 14.96 30.33
N ASN A 624 19.51 14.31 29.42
CA ASN A 624 19.00 13.34 28.45
C ASN A 624 18.98 11.88 28.97
N GLY A 625 18.46 11.70 30.18
CA GLY A 625 18.32 10.39 30.83
C GLY A 625 17.62 9.34 29.95
N ASN A 626 18.08 8.10 30.04
CA ASN A 626 17.49 6.91 29.40
C ASN A 626 17.15 6.98 27.88
N LEU A 627 18.05 7.52 27.05
CA LEU A 627 18.00 7.31 25.59
C LEU A 627 18.38 5.88 25.16
N GLU A 628 17.62 5.28 24.25
CA GLU A 628 17.96 4.12 23.42
C GLU A 628 18.00 4.53 21.93
N TYR A 629 18.85 3.89 21.11
CA TYR A 629 18.88 4.08 19.65
C TYR A 629 18.74 2.74 18.94
N VAL A 630 17.65 2.61 18.17
CA VAL A 630 17.13 1.35 17.61
C VAL A 630 17.07 1.43 16.07
N GLU A 631 17.67 0.48 15.39
CA GLU A 631 17.68 0.42 13.92
C GLU A 631 16.91 -0.80 13.37
N PHE A 632 16.24 -0.63 12.22
CA PHE A 632 15.48 -1.67 11.52
C PHE A 632 15.92 -1.82 10.06
N MET A 633 16.29 -3.03 9.66
CA MET A 633 16.81 -3.30 8.31
C MET A 633 16.71 -4.76 7.86
N GLY A 634 16.85 -5.01 6.56
CA GLY A 634 17.17 -6.34 6.04
C GLY A 634 18.68 -6.67 6.16
N LYS A 635 19.01 -7.97 6.25
CA LYS A 635 20.36 -8.53 6.48
C LYS A 635 21.52 -7.93 5.67
N ASP A 636 21.28 -7.51 4.42
CA ASP A 636 22.30 -6.91 3.54
C ASP A 636 22.93 -5.63 4.11
N ASN A 637 22.19 -4.90 4.95
CA ASN A 637 22.63 -3.63 5.51
C ASN A 637 23.42 -3.77 6.83
N VAL A 638 23.51 -4.98 7.41
CA VAL A 638 24.14 -5.18 8.73
C VAL A 638 25.59 -4.66 8.79
N PRO A 639 26.52 -4.96 7.86
CA PRO A 639 27.89 -4.47 7.96
C PRO A 639 28.03 -2.95 7.85
N PHE A 640 27.04 -2.25 7.29
CA PHE A 640 27.05 -0.78 7.27
C PHE A 640 26.80 -0.22 8.67
N HIS A 641 25.93 -0.88 9.45
CA HIS A 641 25.38 -0.36 10.70
C HIS A 641 26.05 -0.96 11.94
N THR A 642 26.61 -2.17 11.86
CA THR A 642 27.39 -2.77 12.97
C THR A 642 28.90 -2.55 12.83
N VAL A 643 29.40 -2.24 11.63
CA VAL A 643 30.83 -2.01 11.36
C VAL A 643 31.11 -0.61 10.83
N MET A 644 30.63 -0.24 9.63
CA MET A 644 31.06 1.00 8.96
C MET A 644 30.70 2.27 9.74
N PHE A 645 29.42 2.49 10.03
CA PHE A 645 28.91 3.72 10.65
C PHE A 645 29.37 3.88 12.09
N PRO A 646 29.32 2.85 12.98
CA PRO A 646 29.94 2.94 14.29
C PRO A 646 31.45 3.23 14.20
N SER A 647 32.18 2.66 13.23
CA SER A 647 33.60 3.00 13.05
C SER A 647 33.82 4.47 12.74
N CYS A 648 32.96 5.11 11.94
CA CYS A 648 33.03 6.55 11.68
C CYS A 648 32.80 7.36 12.97
N LEU A 649 31.77 7.04 13.74
CA LEU A 649 31.44 7.72 14.99
C LEU A 649 32.53 7.52 16.07
N LEU A 650 33.12 6.31 16.15
CA LEU A 650 34.23 5.98 17.05
C LEU A 650 35.56 6.66 16.65
N ALA A 651 35.77 6.88 15.35
CA ALA A 651 36.92 7.62 14.82
C ALA A 651 36.80 9.15 15.05
N ALA A 652 35.59 9.67 15.26
CA ALA A 652 35.32 11.07 15.61
C ALA A 652 35.44 11.39 17.12
N HIS A 653 35.81 10.41 17.95
CA HIS A 653 36.10 10.62 19.38
C HIS A 653 37.09 11.81 19.58
N PRO A 654 36.87 12.74 20.53
CA PRO A 654 35.98 12.66 21.71
C PRO A 654 34.54 13.15 21.50
N GLU A 655 34.08 13.38 20.28
CA GLU A 655 32.69 13.77 20.02
C GLU A 655 31.71 12.74 20.60
N PRO A 656 30.69 13.15 21.39
CA PRO A 656 29.87 12.26 22.22
C PRO A 656 28.74 11.53 21.46
N TRP A 657 29.04 11.02 20.26
CA TRP A 657 28.05 10.42 19.35
C TRP A 657 27.23 9.29 19.98
N THR A 658 25.92 9.31 19.75
CA THR A 658 25.00 8.24 20.12
C THR A 658 25.22 7.04 19.20
N LEU A 659 25.74 5.94 19.77
CA LEU A 659 25.88 4.66 19.08
C LEU A 659 24.58 3.85 19.18
N MET A 660 24.25 3.07 18.15
CA MET A 660 23.11 2.15 18.17
C MET A 660 23.26 1.16 19.33
N ASN A 661 22.20 0.95 20.11
CA ASN A 661 22.19 -0.13 21.11
C ASN A 661 21.38 -1.34 20.65
N LYS A 662 20.29 -1.16 19.89
CA LYS A 662 19.39 -2.25 19.47
C LYS A 662 19.23 -2.30 17.95
N ILE A 663 19.12 -3.51 17.41
CA ILE A 663 18.91 -3.74 15.98
C ILE A 663 17.89 -4.85 15.75
N SER A 664 16.98 -4.64 14.80
CA SER A 664 16.07 -5.68 14.31
C SER A 664 16.37 -5.96 12.85
N VAL A 665 16.97 -7.12 12.59
CA VAL A 665 17.39 -7.56 11.26
C VAL A 665 16.43 -8.60 10.72
N THR A 666 15.95 -8.42 9.48
CA THR A 666 15.12 -9.43 8.82
C THR A 666 15.88 -10.19 7.74
N GLU A 667 15.47 -11.44 7.55
CA GLU A 667 15.72 -12.23 6.34
C GLU A 667 14.84 -11.69 5.18
N TYR A 668 14.81 -12.34 4.02
CA TYR A 668 14.02 -11.84 2.89
C TYR A 668 12.56 -12.27 2.95
N LEU A 669 11.66 -11.41 2.45
CA LEU A 669 10.36 -11.83 1.96
C LEU A 669 10.46 -12.13 0.46
N ASN A 670 10.14 -13.37 0.09
CA ASN A 670 10.00 -13.84 -1.28
C ASN A 670 8.51 -13.70 -1.73
N TYR A 671 8.23 -13.89 -3.03
CA TYR A 671 6.89 -13.70 -3.61
C TYR A 671 6.46 -14.93 -4.40
N GLU A 672 5.39 -15.59 -3.93
CA GLU A 672 5.01 -16.94 -4.34
C GLU A 672 6.26 -17.84 -4.36
N ASP A 673 6.43 -18.67 -5.40
CA ASP A 673 7.53 -19.61 -5.54
C ASP A 673 8.82 -18.95 -6.12
N THR A 674 8.97 -17.62 -6.01
CA THR A 674 10.10 -16.88 -6.60
C THR A 674 10.52 -15.63 -5.81
N LYS A 675 11.53 -14.89 -6.29
CA LYS A 675 11.99 -13.63 -5.68
C LYS A 675 11.33 -12.42 -6.34
N PHE A 676 11.03 -11.38 -5.57
CA PHE A 676 10.69 -10.06 -6.11
C PHE A 676 11.75 -9.62 -7.12
N SER A 677 11.32 -9.10 -8.27
CA SER A 677 12.23 -8.69 -9.33
C SER A 677 11.85 -7.31 -9.86
N LYS A 678 12.73 -6.33 -9.73
CA LYS A 678 12.49 -4.95 -10.20
C LYS A 678 12.59 -4.84 -11.72
N SER A 679 13.63 -5.43 -12.32
CA SER A 679 13.85 -5.42 -13.78
C SER A 679 12.83 -6.22 -14.57
N ARG A 680 12.31 -7.33 -14.03
CA ARG A 680 11.16 -8.04 -14.61
C ARG A 680 9.83 -7.47 -14.16
N GLY A 681 9.76 -6.73 -13.05
CA GLY A 681 8.49 -6.38 -12.41
C GLY A 681 7.71 -7.63 -12.00
N VAL A 682 8.27 -8.44 -11.09
CA VAL A 682 7.60 -9.63 -10.51
C VAL A 682 7.33 -9.37 -9.03
N GLY A 683 6.10 -9.66 -8.60
CA GLY A 683 5.61 -9.37 -7.25
C GLY A 683 4.91 -8.02 -7.13
N VAL A 684 4.32 -7.79 -5.95
CA VAL A 684 3.54 -6.59 -5.60
C VAL A 684 4.47 -5.46 -5.16
N PHE A 685 4.33 -4.29 -5.78
CA PHE A 685 4.96 -3.04 -5.35
C PHE A 685 4.05 -2.22 -4.43
N GLY A 686 4.60 -1.25 -3.71
CA GLY A 686 3.81 -0.42 -2.79
C GLY A 686 2.68 0.36 -3.47
N THR A 687 2.88 0.75 -4.74
CA THR A 687 1.83 1.33 -5.60
C THR A 687 0.80 0.29 -6.05
N ASP A 688 1.22 -0.94 -6.36
CA ASP A 688 0.32 -2.03 -6.75
C ASP A 688 -0.66 -2.38 -5.62
N ALA A 689 -0.19 -2.38 -4.37
CA ALA A 689 -1.00 -2.70 -3.19
C ALA A 689 -2.19 -1.74 -3.02
N ARG A 690 -1.96 -0.43 -3.24
CA ARG A 690 -2.99 0.62 -3.24
C ARG A 690 -4.08 0.35 -4.28
N ASP A 691 -3.69 -0.08 -5.48
CA ASP A 691 -4.59 -0.37 -6.60
C ASP A 691 -5.39 -1.68 -6.46
N THR A 692 -5.33 -2.38 -5.31
CA THR A 692 -6.15 -3.57 -5.04
C THR A 692 -7.48 -3.27 -4.36
N ASN A 693 -7.66 -2.05 -3.82
CA ASN A 693 -8.74 -1.68 -2.89
C ASN A 693 -8.81 -2.52 -1.59
N ILE A 694 -7.83 -3.38 -1.32
CA ILE A 694 -7.65 -4.03 -0.01
C ILE A 694 -7.04 -3.00 0.95
N ILE A 695 -7.62 -2.86 2.15
CA ILE A 695 -7.18 -1.84 3.13
C ILE A 695 -5.73 -2.03 3.57
N SER A 696 -5.04 -0.92 3.82
CA SER A 696 -3.65 -0.87 4.29
C SER A 696 -3.41 -1.80 5.47
N SER A 697 -4.31 -1.78 6.45
CA SER A 697 -4.23 -2.60 7.66
C SER A 697 -4.25 -4.10 7.41
N ALA A 698 -4.93 -4.59 6.37
CA ALA A 698 -4.89 -6.02 6.03
C ALA A 698 -3.52 -6.43 5.46
N TRP A 699 -2.92 -5.59 4.61
CA TRP A 699 -1.54 -5.79 4.14
C TRP A 699 -0.53 -5.75 5.28
N ARG A 700 -0.66 -4.76 6.18
CA ARG A 700 0.21 -4.63 7.36
C ARG A 700 0.13 -5.86 8.26
N PHE A 701 -1.10 -6.29 8.61
CA PHE A 701 -1.36 -7.50 9.38
C PHE A 701 -0.70 -8.73 8.74
N TYR A 702 -0.95 -8.95 7.44
CA TYR A 702 -0.38 -10.09 6.73
C TYR A 702 1.14 -10.09 6.79
N LEU A 703 1.78 -9.00 6.37
CA LEU A 703 3.24 -8.89 6.32
C LEU A 703 3.91 -9.03 7.69
N LEU A 704 3.27 -8.54 8.76
CA LEU A 704 3.75 -8.73 10.14
C LEU A 704 3.50 -10.15 10.66
N SER A 705 2.43 -10.83 10.23
CA SER A 705 2.16 -12.24 10.57
C SER A 705 3.13 -13.23 9.90
N VAL A 706 3.65 -12.89 8.71
CA VAL A 706 4.68 -13.65 8.00
C VAL A 706 6.05 -12.95 8.00
N ARG A 707 6.33 -12.12 9.02
CA ARG A 707 7.59 -11.37 9.10
C ARG A 707 8.80 -12.34 9.08
N PRO A 708 9.79 -12.13 8.19
CA PRO A 708 10.99 -12.96 8.07
C PRO A 708 11.99 -12.65 9.20
N GLU A 709 11.66 -13.03 10.44
CA GLU A 709 12.48 -12.73 11.64
C GLU A 709 13.66 -13.70 11.81
N THR A 710 13.50 -14.96 11.39
CA THR A 710 14.44 -16.07 11.64
C THR A 710 14.90 -16.78 10.36
N GLU A 711 14.09 -16.70 9.30
CA GLU A 711 14.30 -17.36 8.02
C GLU A 711 13.58 -16.58 6.89
N ASP A 712 13.98 -16.83 5.65
CA ASP A 712 13.34 -16.25 4.45
C ASP A 712 11.84 -16.66 4.39
N ALA A 713 10.92 -15.68 4.37
CA ALA A 713 9.47 -15.91 4.30
C ALA A 713 8.94 -15.84 2.86
N GLN A 714 7.68 -16.21 2.64
CA GLN A 714 7.00 -16.12 1.35
C GLN A 714 5.65 -15.40 1.47
N PHE A 715 5.42 -14.38 0.65
CA PHE A 715 4.08 -13.85 0.41
C PHE A 715 3.34 -14.78 -0.56
N ARG A 716 2.14 -15.25 -0.20
CA ARG A 716 1.29 -16.06 -1.11
C ARG A 716 -0.15 -15.57 -1.08
N TRP A 717 -0.76 -15.36 -2.24
CA TRP A 717 -2.14 -14.83 -2.33
C TRP A 717 -3.20 -15.70 -1.62
N PRO A 718 -3.16 -17.05 -1.69
CA PRO A 718 -4.11 -17.89 -0.94
C PRO A 718 -3.91 -17.83 0.59
N ASP A 719 -2.68 -17.67 1.08
CA ASP A 719 -2.42 -17.47 2.51
C ASP A 719 -2.91 -16.09 2.96
N PHE A 720 -2.68 -15.04 2.17
CA PHE A 720 -3.22 -13.71 2.45
C PHE A 720 -4.76 -13.72 2.51
N GLN A 721 -5.42 -14.42 1.58
CA GLN A 721 -6.87 -14.66 1.62
C GLN A 721 -7.31 -15.40 2.89
N ALA A 722 -6.66 -16.52 3.21
CA ALA A 722 -7.00 -17.33 4.37
C ALA A 722 -6.87 -16.52 5.68
N ARG A 723 -5.79 -15.75 5.84
CA ARG A 723 -5.57 -14.91 7.03
C ARG A 723 -6.56 -13.75 7.12
N LEU A 724 -6.84 -13.08 6.00
CA LEU A 724 -7.83 -11.99 5.98
C LEU A 724 -9.24 -12.51 6.31
N ASN A 725 -9.69 -13.59 5.67
CA ASN A 725 -11.04 -14.11 5.87
C ASN A 725 -11.21 -14.81 7.23
N ASN A 726 -10.23 -15.61 7.67
CA ASN A 726 -10.38 -16.44 8.88
C ASN A 726 -9.87 -15.74 10.15
N GLU A 727 -8.75 -15.01 10.10
CA GLU A 727 -8.18 -14.35 11.28
C GLU A 727 -8.71 -12.93 11.49
N LEU A 728 -8.90 -12.13 10.44
CA LEU A 728 -9.43 -10.77 10.56
C LEU A 728 -10.95 -10.72 10.52
N LEU A 729 -11.59 -11.19 9.43
CA LEU A 729 -13.03 -11.06 9.23
C LEU A 729 -13.83 -11.95 10.22
N ALA A 730 -13.56 -13.26 10.26
CA ALA A 730 -14.34 -14.22 11.05
C ALA A 730 -14.07 -14.19 12.57
N ASN A 731 -12.91 -13.66 13.01
CA ASN A 731 -12.49 -13.57 14.42
C ASN A 731 -12.59 -12.13 14.95
N VAL A 732 -11.63 -11.24 14.61
CA VAL A 732 -11.58 -9.86 15.15
C VAL A 732 -12.81 -9.04 14.74
N GLY A 733 -13.09 -8.94 13.44
CA GLY A 733 -14.18 -8.14 12.90
C GLY A 733 -15.55 -8.62 13.36
N ASN A 734 -15.75 -9.93 13.37
CA ASN A 734 -16.96 -10.60 13.85
C ASN A 734 -17.23 -10.31 15.34
N PHE A 735 -16.24 -10.48 16.23
CA PHE A 735 -16.41 -10.20 17.67
C PHE A 735 -16.78 -8.74 17.92
N CYS A 736 -15.99 -7.80 17.41
CA CYS A 736 -16.21 -6.37 17.64
C CYS A 736 -17.58 -5.93 17.13
N LEU A 737 -17.96 -6.35 15.91
CA LEU A 737 -19.25 -6.00 15.32
C LEU A 737 -20.43 -6.68 16.04
N ARG A 738 -20.27 -7.90 16.56
CA ARG A 738 -21.28 -8.58 17.41
C ARG A 738 -21.50 -7.82 18.71
N ALA A 739 -20.45 -7.44 19.43
CA ALA A 739 -20.56 -6.72 20.71
C ALA A 739 -21.25 -5.36 20.53
N LEU A 740 -20.81 -4.57 19.53
CA LEU A 740 -21.38 -3.26 19.21
C LEU A 740 -22.86 -3.36 18.81
N LYS A 741 -23.22 -4.27 17.87
CA LYS A 741 -24.62 -4.42 17.43
C LYS A 741 -25.53 -5.07 18.47
N PHE A 742 -24.99 -5.85 19.41
CA PHE A 742 -25.79 -6.33 20.53
C PHE A 742 -26.11 -5.18 21.51
N THR A 743 -25.15 -4.29 21.75
CA THR A 743 -25.34 -3.05 22.54
C THR A 743 -26.40 -2.15 21.90
N GLU A 744 -26.29 -1.88 20.59
CA GLU A 744 -27.31 -1.19 19.80
C GLU A 744 -28.71 -1.82 19.94
N ALA A 745 -28.82 -3.13 19.69
CA ALA A 745 -30.12 -3.81 19.57
C ALA A 745 -30.76 -4.25 20.90
N ARG A 746 -30.05 -4.16 22.04
CA ARG A 746 -30.54 -4.63 23.36
C ARG A 746 -30.34 -3.67 24.52
N PHE A 747 -29.44 -2.70 24.41
CA PHE A 747 -29.15 -1.72 25.46
C PHE A 747 -29.27 -0.28 24.94
N GLU A 748 -30.11 -0.06 23.92
CA GLU A 748 -30.38 1.26 23.30
C GLU A 748 -29.12 1.98 22.78
N GLY A 749 -28.06 1.23 22.43
CA GLY A 749 -26.77 1.80 22.05
C GLY A 749 -26.02 2.45 23.22
N LYS A 750 -26.34 2.10 24.47
CA LYS A 750 -25.65 2.58 25.68
C LYS A 750 -24.84 1.45 26.30
N VAL A 751 -23.66 1.78 26.82
CA VAL A 751 -22.84 0.86 27.63
C VAL A 751 -23.67 0.39 28.84
N PRO A 752 -23.80 -0.91 29.12
CA PRO A 752 -24.55 -1.39 30.28
C PRO A 752 -23.99 -0.91 31.62
N LYS A 753 -24.81 -0.95 32.66
CA LYS A 753 -24.34 -0.80 34.05
C LYS A 753 -23.84 -2.13 34.59
N TRP A 754 -22.84 -2.07 35.46
CA TRP A 754 -22.33 -3.24 36.19
C TRP A 754 -23.29 -3.67 37.30
N SER A 755 -23.61 -4.96 37.35
CA SER A 755 -24.43 -5.61 38.38
C SER A 755 -23.65 -6.57 39.27
N GLY A 756 -22.52 -7.11 38.78
CA GLY A 756 -21.67 -8.05 39.50
C GLY A 756 -22.05 -9.52 39.35
N LYS A 757 -23.16 -9.83 38.69
CA LYS A 757 -23.62 -11.22 38.47
C LYS A 757 -22.75 -12.02 37.52
N GLY A 758 -22.16 -11.37 36.51
CA GLY A 758 -21.29 -11.99 35.51
C GLY A 758 -19.82 -12.07 35.90
N LEU A 759 -19.47 -11.73 37.15
CA LEU A 759 -18.08 -11.60 37.60
C LEU A 759 -17.26 -12.88 37.40
N LYS A 760 -17.82 -14.06 37.71
CA LYS A 760 -17.10 -15.34 37.65
C LYS A 760 -16.54 -15.63 36.26
N GLU A 761 -17.36 -15.54 35.22
CA GLU A 761 -16.98 -15.83 33.84
C GLU A 761 -15.99 -14.76 33.31
N ILE A 762 -16.04 -13.53 33.84
CA ILE A 762 -15.10 -12.45 33.52
C ILE A 762 -13.75 -12.67 34.23
N GLU A 763 -13.73 -13.17 35.47
CA GLU A 763 -12.50 -13.59 36.15
C GLU A 763 -11.87 -14.84 35.51
N GLU A 764 -12.68 -15.76 34.99
CA GLU A 764 -12.22 -16.91 34.20
C GLU A 764 -11.54 -16.44 32.90
N PHE A 765 -12.15 -15.53 32.14
CA PHE A 765 -11.50 -14.85 31.01
C PHE A 765 -10.20 -14.13 31.43
N GLY A 766 -10.22 -13.42 32.57
CA GLY A 766 -9.10 -12.63 33.07
C GLY A 766 -7.83 -13.46 33.32
N LYS A 767 -7.97 -14.71 33.77
CA LYS A 767 -6.84 -15.63 34.04
C LYS A 767 -6.04 -15.93 32.77
N ASP A 768 -6.72 -16.27 31.68
CA ASP A 768 -6.08 -16.52 30.38
C ASP A 768 -5.63 -15.22 29.70
N ALA A 769 -6.44 -14.16 29.78
CA ALA A 769 -6.11 -12.83 29.27
C ALA A 769 -4.76 -12.33 29.82
N LYS A 770 -4.53 -12.46 31.13
CA LYS A 770 -3.28 -12.04 31.80
C LYS A 770 -2.03 -12.64 31.15
N LYS A 771 -2.07 -13.92 30.78
CA LYS A 771 -0.96 -14.66 30.17
C LYS A 771 -0.64 -14.14 28.77
N GLU A 772 -1.67 -13.92 27.95
CA GLU A 772 -1.46 -13.49 26.56
C GLU A 772 -1.10 -11.99 26.47
N ILE A 773 -1.60 -11.15 27.39
CA ILE A 773 -1.15 -9.75 27.57
C ILE A 773 0.32 -9.68 28.02
N ALA A 774 0.72 -10.49 29.02
CA ALA A 774 2.11 -10.51 29.47
C ALA A 774 3.07 -10.92 28.35
N GLY A 775 2.72 -11.98 27.60
CA GLY A 775 3.50 -12.42 26.43
C GLY A 775 3.53 -11.38 25.30
N TYR A 776 2.44 -10.64 25.06
CA TYR A 776 2.42 -9.54 24.10
C TYR A 776 3.47 -8.48 24.46
N ILE A 777 3.47 -8.01 25.71
CA ILE A 777 4.42 -7.00 26.19
C ILE A 777 5.86 -7.52 26.11
N GLU A 778 6.11 -8.78 26.49
CA GLU A 778 7.43 -9.40 26.45
C GLU A 778 8.00 -9.47 25.01
N HIS A 779 7.24 -10.05 24.08
CA HIS A 779 7.68 -10.18 22.69
C HIS A 779 7.85 -8.81 22.01
N MET A 780 6.95 -7.86 22.29
CA MET A 780 7.03 -6.51 21.72
C MET A 780 8.19 -5.70 22.30
N ASP A 781 8.51 -5.81 23.60
CA ASP A 781 9.73 -5.21 24.18
C ASP A 781 11.01 -5.78 23.57
N LYS A 782 10.99 -7.08 23.18
CA LYS A 782 12.08 -7.80 22.49
C LYS A 782 12.11 -7.63 20.95
N MET A 783 11.25 -6.79 20.36
CA MET A 783 11.11 -6.62 18.89
C MET A 783 10.75 -7.91 18.11
N GLN A 784 10.15 -8.90 18.79
CA GLN A 784 9.63 -10.15 18.20
C GLN A 784 8.19 -9.91 17.71
N LEU A 785 8.06 -9.04 16.71
CA LEU A 785 6.80 -8.47 16.24
C LEU A 785 5.80 -9.54 15.76
N ARG A 786 6.28 -10.64 15.17
CA ARG A 786 5.44 -11.76 14.71
C ARG A 786 4.75 -12.48 15.87
N GLU A 787 5.50 -12.78 16.93
CA GLU A 787 4.96 -13.42 18.13
C GLU A 787 4.11 -12.42 18.96
N GLY A 788 4.47 -11.13 18.96
CA GLY A 788 3.62 -10.06 19.51
C GLY A 788 2.24 -10.02 18.85
N LEU A 789 2.17 -10.03 17.52
CA LEU A 789 0.89 -10.09 16.79
C LEU A 789 0.07 -11.34 17.15
N LYS A 790 0.73 -12.51 17.15
CA LYS A 790 0.13 -13.80 17.52
C LYS A 790 -0.49 -13.77 18.93
N LYS A 791 0.11 -13.07 19.89
CA LYS A 791 -0.47 -12.84 21.23
C LYS A 791 -1.74 -11.97 21.19
N ALA A 792 -1.75 -10.89 20.42
CA ALA A 792 -2.97 -10.08 20.22
C ALA A 792 -4.11 -10.89 19.55
N MET A 793 -3.78 -11.75 18.59
CA MET A 793 -4.76 -12.61 17.92
C MET A 793 -5.28 -13.74 18.83
N LEU A 794 -4.45 -14.26 19.76
CA LEU A 794 -4.89 -15.17 20.82
C LEU A 794 -5.85 -14.48 21.81
N TYR A 795 -5.61 -13.21 22.17
CA TYR A 795 -6.57 -12.42 22.96
C TYR A 795 -7.92 -12.27 22.24
N SER A 796 -7.92 -12.06 20.91
CA SER A 796 -9.16 -12.05 20.10
C SER A 796 -9.86 -13.42 20.03
N LYS A 797 -9.10 -14.52 20.12
CA LYS A 797 -9.66 -15.87 20.19
C LYS A 797 -10.36 -16.09 21.54
N LEU A 798 -9.73 -15.70 22.65
CA LEU A 798 -10.33 -15.71 23.99
C LEU A 798 -11.62 -14.84 24.03
N ALA A 799 -11.60 -13.67 23.40
CA ALA A 799 -12.75 -12.78 23.28
C ALA A 799 -13.96 -13.46 22.60
N ASN A 800 -13.73 -14.15 21.47
CA ASN A 800 -14.77 -14.92 20.79
C ASN A 800 -15.25 -16.11 21.63
N GLN A 801 -14.35 -16.80 22.35
CA GLN A 801 -14.72 -17.91 23.25
C GLN A 801 -15.60 -17.42 24.41
N PHE A 802 -15.22 -16.33 25.09
CA PHE A 802 -16.03 -15.68 26.13
C PHE A 802 -17.42 -15.28 25.64
N PHE A 803 -17.51 -14.60 24.49
CA PHE A 803 -18.81 -14.21 23.91
C PHE A 803 -19.66 -15.41 23.48
N GLN A 804 -19.03 -16.56 23.22
CA GLN A 804 -19.72 -17.78 22.82
C GLN A 804 -20.17 -18.64 24.01
N SER A 805 -19.39 -18.74 25.08
CA SER A 805 -19.74 -19.51 26.30
C SER A 805 -20.78 -18.79 27.16
N THR A 806 -20.67 -17.46 27.32
CA THR A 806 -21.65 -16.63 28.04
C THR A 806 -22.99 -16.51 27.32
N ALA A 807 -23.02 -16.79 26.01
CA ALA A 807 -24.18 -16.75 25.13
C ALA A 807 -25.17 -15.58 25.37
N PRO A 808 -24.77 -14.30 25.19
CA PRO A 808 -25.62 -13.15 25.53
C PRO A 808 -27.02 -13.15 24.88
N TRP A 809 -27.17 -13.72 23.68
CA TRP A 809 -28.47 -13.86 22.98
C TRP A 809 -29.44 -14.86 23.64
N VAL A 810 -28.94 -15.70 24.54
CA VAL A 810 -29.73 -16.51 25.48
C VAL A 810 -29.94 -15.70 26.76
N LYS A 811 -28.86 -15.23 27.40
CA LYS A 811 -28.92 -14.57 28.72
C LYS A 811 -29.80 -13.32 28.76
N VAL A 812 -29.91 -12.56 27.66
CA VAL A 812 -30.84 -11.42 27.55
C VAL A 812 -32.34 -11.78 27.71
N LYS A 813 -32.68 -13.08 27.80
CA LYS A 813 -34.03 -13.59 28.09
C LYS A 813 -34.16 -14.21 29.49
N GLU A 814 -33.03 -14.45 30.17
CA GLU A 814 -32.96 -15.18 31.45
C GLU A 814 -32.59 -14.24 32.58
N ASP A 815 -31.49 -13.49 32.43
CA ASP A 815 -31.01 -12.48 33.36
C ASP A 815 -30.38 -11.32 32.56
N VAL A 816 -31.12 -10.21 32.48
CA VAL A 816 -30.73 -9.03 31.71
C VAL A 816 -29.54 -8.30 32.34
N GLU A 817 -29.36 -8.41 33.66
CA GLU A 817 -28.27 -7.76 34.40
C GLU A 817 -26.95 -8.52 34.18
N MET A 818 -26.98 -9.85 34.30
CA MET A 818 -25.86 -10.72 33.93
C MET A 818 -25.51 -10.59 32.44
N CYS A 819 -26.51 -10.46 31.57
CA CYS A 819 -26.27 -10.15 30.15
C CYS A 819 -25.63 -8.76 29.96
N GLY A 820 -25.98 -7.78 30.79
CA GLY A 820 -25.39 -6.46 30.82
C GLY A 820 -23.90 -6.52 31.18
N ASP A 821 -23.55 -7.25 32.23
CA ASP A 821 -22.17 -7.49 32.66
C ASP A 821 -21.30 -8.07 31.53
N TYR A 822 -21.79 -9.09 30.83
CA TYR A 822 -21.06 -9.72 29.72
C TYR A 822 -20.88 -8.79 28.52
N ILE A 823 -21.84 -7.90 28.24
CA ILE A 823 -21.74 -6.93 27.14
C ILE A 823 -20.86 -5.73 27.54
N LEU A 824 -20.90 -5.29 28.80
CA LEU A 824 -19.97 -4.31 29.35
C LEU A 824 -18.52 -4.82 29.25
N ALA A 825 -18.27 -6.06 29.66
CA ALA A 825 -16.99 -6.74 29.48
C ALA A 825 -16.60 -6.86 27.99
N ALA A 826 -17.52 -7.27 27.11
CA ALA A 826 -17.23 -7.39 25.68
C ALA A 826 -16.79 -6.05 25.05
N LEU A 827 -17.43 -4.92 25.41
CA LEU A 827 -17.01 -3.60 24.93
C LEU A 827 -15.63 -3.19 25.46
N GLY A 828 -15.29 -3.53 26.72
CA GLY A 828 -13.95 -3.34 27.26
C GLY A 828 -12.89 -4.15 26.52
N ILE A 829 -13.20 -5.41 26.18
CA ILE A 829 -12.34 -6.27 25.35
C ILE A 829 -12.12 -5.65 23.95
N VAL A 830 -13.13 -5.00 23.36
CA VAL A 830 -12.96 -4.25 22.09
C VAL A 830 -12.01 -3.05 22.26
N ARG A 831 -12.06 -2.31 23.38
CA ARG A 831 -11.09 -1.23 23.69
C ARG A 831 -9.66 -1.77 23.81
N VAL A 832 -9.47 -2.93 24.45
CA VAL A 832 -8.16 -3.58 24.59
C VAL A 832 -7.64 -4.07 23.23
N LEU A 833 -8.49 -4.73 22.43
CA LEU A 833 -8.13 -5.16 21.07
C LEU A 833 -7.71 -3.97 20.20
N ALA A 834 -8.40 -2.82 20.30
CA ALA A 834 -8.01 -1.61 19.58
C ALA A 834 -6.59 -1.16 19.96
N ALA A 835 -6.19 -1.24 21.23
CA ALA A 835 -4.84 -0.91 21.67
C ALA A 835 -3.78 -1.91 21.21
N LEU A 836 -3.98 -3.21 21.48
CA LEU A 836 -3.06 -4.28 21.06
C LEU A 836 -2.83 -4.31 19.54
N LEU A 837 -3.84 -3.88 18.76
CA LEU A 837 -3.76 -3.87 17.31
C LEU A 837 -3.29 -2.53 16.72
N CYS A 838 -3.15 -1.43 17.46
CA CYS A 838 -2.67 -0.15 16.88
C CYS A 838 -1.30 -0.25 16.18
N PRO A 839 -0.30 -0.99 16.70
CA PRO A 839 0.98 -1.18 16.01
C PRO A 839 0.85 -1.86 14.65
N PHE A 840 -0.15 -2.74 14.49
CA PHE A 840 -0.33 -3.60 13.32
C PHE A 840 -1.34 -3.03 12.33
N MET A 841 -2.44 -2.47 12.82
CA MET A 841 -3.64 -2.08 12.05
C MET A 841 -4.23 -0.74 12.54
N PRO A 842 -3.50 0.39 12.43
CA PRO A 842 -3.92 1.68 13.00
C PRO A 842 -5.27 2.19 12.43
N GLN A 843 -5.57 1.91 11.16
CA GLN A 843 -6.87 2.24 10.53
C GLN A 843 -8.04 1.48 11.18
N VAL A 844 -7.80 0.22 11.61
CA VAL A 844 -8.81 -0.60 12.31
C VAL A 844 -9.00 -0.10 13.74
N THR A 845 -7.91 0.25 14.44
CA THR A 845 -7.97 0.89 15.76
C THR A 845 -8.76 2.19 15.72
N ALA A 846 -8.55 3.05 14.71
CA ALA A 846 -9.33 4.28 14.52
C ALA A 846 -10.83 3.99 14.35
N ALA A 847 -11.18 2.98 13.54
CA ALA A 847 -12.56 2.56 13.30
C ALA A 847 -13.22 1.91 14.53
N LEU A 848 -12.45 1.26 15.41
CA LEU A 848 -12.93 0.73 16.69
C LEU A 848 -13.19 1.85 17.70
N LEU A 849 -12.27 2.80 17.85
CA LEU A 849 -12.44 3.95 18.75
C LEU A 849 -13.64 4.82 18.33
N GLN A 850 -13.78 5.07 17.02
CA GLN A 850 -14.97 5.73 16.46
C GLN A 850 -16.26 4.99 16.85
N GLN A 851 -16.32 3.67 16.63
CA GLN A 851 -17.55 2.89 16.90
C GLN A 851 -17.87 2.75 18.39
N LEU A 852 -16.86 2.67 19.26
CA LEU A 852 -17.02 2.75 20.71
C LEU A 852 -17.40 4.16 21.21
N ASN A 853 -17.36 5.19 20.34
CA ASN A 853 -17.52 6.60 20.69
C ASN A 853 -16.53 7.07 21.79
N LEU A 854 -15.37 6.42 21.86
CA LEU A 854 -14.26 6.85 22.71
C LEU A 854 -13.57 8.02 22.02
N LYS A 855 -13.81 9.22 22.55
CA LYS A 855 -13.15 10.45 22.12
C LYS A 855 -11.82 10.60 22.85
N ASP A 856 -10.85 11.22 22.21
CA ASP A 856 -9.62 11.57 22.89
C ASP A 856 -9.93 12.61 23.97
N GLY A 857 -9.23 12.51 25.10
CA GLY A 857 -9.45 13.41 26.22
C GLY A 857 -9.00 14.83 25.85
N SER A 858 -9.72 15.86 26.29
CA SER A 858 -9.33 17.26 26.06
C SER A 858 -8.12 17.72 26.91
N GLY A 859 -7.18 16.81 27.17
CA GLY A 859 -5.88 17.14 27.73
C GLY A 859 -5.10 17.97 26.71
N GLY A 860 -4.67 19.16 27.12
CA GLY A 860 -4.14 20.17 26.20
C GLY A 860 -2.99 19.67 25.31
N LYS A 861 -2.97 20.19 24.07
CA LYS A 861 -1.92 19.99 23.06
C LYS A 861 -0.61 20.65 23.48
N SER A 862 0.11 20.09 24.45
CA SER A 862 1.52 20.42 24.68
C SER A 862 2.39 19.67 23.67
N ALA A 863 3.57 20.20 23.35
CA ALA A 863 4.51 19.59 22.39
C ALA A 863 5.20 18.33 22.94
N ASP A 864 5.03 18.05 24.23
CA ASP A 864 5.84 17.14 25.06
C ASP A 864 5.11 15.82 25.41
N LYS A 865 3.92 15.63 24.79
CA LYS A 865 3.08 14.45 24.93
C LYS A 865 3.01 13.68 23.60
N PRO A 866 3.13 12.35 23.60
CA PRO A 866 2.86 11.54 22.42
C PRO A 866 1.44 11.79 21.89
N SER A 867 1.30 11.93 20.58
CA SER A 867 0.03 12.01 19.84
C SER A 867 -0.68 10.65 19.74
N VAL A 868 -0.83 10.00 20.89
CA VAL A 868 -1.55 8.74 21.05
C VAL A 868 -2.88 9.02 21.72
N HIS A 869 -3.95 8.50 21.13
CA HIS A 869 -5.31 8.62 21.66
C HIS A 869 -5.37 8.01 23.08
N SER A 870 -5.76 8.80 24.08
CA SER A 870 -5.57 8.46 25.49
C SER A 870 -6.14 7.09 25.89
N ALA A 871 -7.30 6.74 25.34
CA ALA A 871 -8.02 5.49 25.62
C ALA A 871 -7.26 4.19 25.25
N ILE A 872 -6.17 4.24 24.45
CA ILE A 872 -5.40 3.05 24.04
C ILE A 872 -3.96 3.01 24.59
N LEU A 873 -3.55 3.98 25.42
CA LEU A 873 -2.26 3.93 26.10
C LEU A 873 -2.17 2.68 26.99
N LEU A 874 -1.04 1.97 26.94
CA LEU A 874 -0.77 0.76 27.73
C LEU A 874 -0.37 1.11 29.17
N THR A 875 -1.24 1.86 29.85
CA THR A 875 -1.19 2.21 31.27
C THR A 875 -1.56 1.01 32.15
N SER A 876 -1.37 1.12 33.47
CA SER A 876 -1.92 0.14 34.43
C SER A 876 -3.44 -0.01 34.26
N GLU A 877 -4.20 1.08 34.13
CA GLU A 877 -5.65 1.05 33.86
C GLU A 877 -6.00 0.11 32.69
N LEU A 878 -5.31 0.23 31.55
CA LEU A 878 -5.62 -0.58 30.38
C LEU A 878 -5.10 -2.02 30.47
N LEU A 879 -3.98 -2.25 31.17
CA LEU A 879 -3.40 -3.59 31.35
C LEU A 879 -4.14 -4.40 32.43
N ASP A 880 -4.52 -3.78 33.54
CA ASP A 880 -5.36 -4.39 34.57
C ASP A 880 -6.81 -4.55 34.05
N GLY A 881 -7.30 -3.56 33.29
CA GLY A 881 -8.57 -3.66 32.58
C GLY A 881 -8.56 -4.71 31.46
N ALA A 882 -7.42 -5.08 30.88
CA ALA A 882 -7.34 -6.20 29.93
C ALA A 882 -7.64 -7.56 30.60
N ILE A 883 -7.48 -7.64 31.92
CA ILE A 883 -7.81 -8.78 32.78
C ILE A 883 -9.24 -8.64 33.33
N ALA A 884 -9.65 -7.42 33.70
CA ALA A 884 -10.97 -7.10 34.24
C ALA A 884 -11.78 -6.14 33.33
N PRO A 885 -12.16 -6.54 32.10
CA PRO A 885 -12.63 -5.62 31.06
C PRO A 885 -13.96 -4.92 31.34
N HIS A 886 -14.72 -5.36 32.34
CA HIS A 886 -15.93 -4.66 32.78
C HIS A 886 -15.64 -3.27 33.40
N THR A 887 -14.39 -2.98 33.78
CA THR A 887 -13.97 -1.68 34.33
C THR A 887 -13.69 -0.61 33.27
N LEU A 888 -13.46 -1.01 32.01
CA LEU A 888 -12.82 -0.16 31.00
C LEU A 888 -13.73 0.80 30.24
N MET A 889 -15.06 0.67 30.37
CA MET A 889 -16.03 1.42 29.56
C MET A 889 -16.90 2.32 30.43
N PRO A 890 -17.14 3.59 30.02
CA PRO A 890 -17.97 4.52 30.78
C PRO A 890 -19.45 4.07 30.77
N GLN A 891 -19.90 3.52 31.89
CA GLN A 891 -21.24 2.94 32.02
C GLN A 891 -22.35 3.96 31.75
N GLY A 892 -23.35 3.56 30.97
CA GLY A 892 -24.45 4.42 30.54
C GLY A 892 -24.13 5.38 29.37
N ALA A 893 -22.86 5.52 28.97
CA ALA A 893 -22.50 6.36 27.83
C ALA A 893 -22.97 5.73 26.49
N PRO A 894 -23.32 6.54 25.47
CA PRO A 894 -23.69 6.00 24.16
C PRO A 894 -22.46 5.57 23.36
N ILE A 895 -22.54 4.40 22.70
CA ILE A 895 -21.65 4.03 21.59
C ILE A 895 -22.05 4.79 20.31
N SER A 896 -21.30 4.61 19.21
CA SER A 896 -21.65 5.23 17.93
C SER A 896 -22.95 4.68 17.35
N SER A 897 -23.75 5.55 16.73
CA SER A 897 -24.87 5.16 15.87
C SER A 897 -24.45 4.79 14.43
N ASP A 898 -23.18 5.03 14.08
CA ASP A 898 -22.56 4.62 12.81
C ASP A 898 -21.69 3.37 13.05
N LEU A 899 -22.31 2.19 12.92
CA LEU A 899 -21.68 0.88 13.12
C LEU A 899 -21.49 0.14 11.79
N PHE A 900 -20.27 -0.32 11.50
CA PHE A 900 -19.89 -0.83 10.18
C PHE A 900 -18.83 -1.95 10.21
N PRO A 901 -18.82 -2.86 9.21
CA PRO A 901 -17.79 -3.89 9.10
C PRO A 901 -16.38 -3.31 8.91
N LEU A 902 -15.44 -3.82 9.71
CA LEU A 902 -14.02 -3.46 9.65
C LEU A 902 -13.29 -4.06 8.44
N PHE A 903 -13.75 -5.23 7.98
CA PHE A 903 -13.15 -6.01 6.90
C PHE A 903 -14.21 -6.42 5.89
N GLU A 904 -13.79 -6.69 4.65
CA GLU A 904 -14.60 -7.32 3.60
C GLU A 904 -13.94 -8.65 3.20
N GLU A 905 -14.73 -9.59 2.69
CA GLU A 905 -14.23 -10.89 2.23
C GLU A 905 -13.35 -10.73 0.99
N LEU A 906 -12.13 -11.29 1.02
CA LEU A 906 -11.31 -11.46 -0.17
C LEU A 906 -11.75 -12.74 -0.89
N THR A 907 -12.40 -12.58 -2.04
CA THR A 907 -12.98 -13.70 -2.81
C THR A 907 -11.95 -14.42 -3.68
N ASP A 908 -12.23 -15.67 -4.00
CA ASP A 908 -11.40 -16.51 -4.88
C ASP A 908 -11.10 -15.87 -6.24
N ASP A 909 -12.12 -15.24 -6.84
CA ASP A 909 -12.01 -14.59 -8.15
C ASP A 909 -11.10 -13.35 -8.08
N MET A 910 -11.13 -12.62 -6.96
CA MET A 910 -10.20 -11.51 -6.69
C MET A 910 -8.77 -12.03 -6.46
N VAL A 911 -8.61 -13.12 -5.71
CA VAL A 911 -7.30 -13.77 -5.49
C VAL A 911 -6.63 -14.16 -6.79
N GLU A 912 -7.32 -14.89 -7.66
CA GLU A 912 -6.71 -15.32 -8.92
C GLU A 912 -6.53 -14.15 -9.89
N THR A 913 -7.44 -13.17 -9.89
CA THR A 913 -7.25 -11.89 -10.63
C THR A 913 -5.99 -11.16 -10.16
N PHE A 914 -5.70 -11.10 -8.86
CA PHE A 914 -4.47 -10.47 -8.35
C PHE A 914 -3.23 -11.33 -8.59
N ARG A 915 -3.32 -12.65 -8.45
CA ARG A 915 -2.21 -13.59 -8.74
C ARG A 915 -1.82 -13.56 -10.22
N GLU A 916 -2.78 -13.43 -11.14
CA GLU A 916 -2.51 -13.12 -12.55
C GLU A 916 -1.99 -11.68 -12.75
N ARG A 917 -2.61 -10.67 -12.10
CA ARG A 917 -2.20 -9.25 -12.21
C ARG A 917 -0.78 -9.00 -11.71
N PHE A 918 -0.23 -9.81 -10.81
CA PHE A 918 1.09 -9.60 -10.19
C PHE A 918 2.09 -10.76 -10.42
N GLY A 919 1.68 -11.79 -11.16
CA GLY A 919 2.54 -12.85 -11.70
C GLY A 919 3.08 -12.53 -13.09
N GLY A 920 4.21 -13.15 -13.47
CA GLY A 920 4.93 -12.83 -14.71
C GLY A 920 5.56 -11.42 -14.71
N SER A 921 6.21 -11.04 -15.81
CA SER A 921 6.84 -9.72 -15.90
C SER A 921 5.84 -8.58 -16.16
N GLN A 922 6.18 -7.35 -15.76
CA GLN A 922 5.37 -6.16 -16.13
C GLN A 922 5.22 -6.03 -17.65
N ALA A 923 6.26 -6.33 -18.43
CA ALA A 923 6.20 -6.33 -19.89
C ALA A 923 5.21 -7.39 -20.44
N GLU A 924 5.26 -8.63 -19.95
CA GLU A 924 4.26 -9.67 -20.31
C GLU A 924 2.84 -9.25 -19.91
N ARG A 925 2.68 -8.57 -18.77
CA ARG A 925 1.38 -8.09 -18.27
C ARG A 925 0.82 -6.97 -19.15
N GLU A 926 1.64 -6.00 -19.54
CA GLU A 926 1.27 -4.95 -20.49
C GLU A 926 0.96 -5.52 -21.88
N GLU A 927 1.76 -6.48 -22.36
CA GLU A 927 1.54 -7.13 -23.66
C GLU A 927 0.25 -7.97 -23.67
N LYS A 928 -0.03 -8.72 -22.60
CA LYS A 928 -1.31 -9.44 -22.41
C LYS A 928 -2.49 -8.45 -22.33
N ALA A 929 -2.35 -7.34 -21.60
CA ALA A 929 -3.38 -6.31 -21.48
C ALA A 929 -3.63 -5.55 -22.79
N ALA A 930 -2.59 -5.37 -23.63
CA ALA A 930 -2.72 -4.86 -24.99
C ALA A 930 -3.48 -5.85 -25.88
N LYS A 931 -3.01 -7.11 -25.97
CA LYS A 931 -3.65 -8.19 -26.75
C LYS A 931 -5.12 -8.44 -26.32
N ALA A 932 -5.45 -8.26 -25.04
CA ALA A 932 -6.82 -8.34 -24.53
C ALA A 932 -7.71 -7.12 -24.91
N LYS A 933 -7.11 -5.94 -25.12
CA LYS A 933 -7.81 -4.77 -25.67
C LYS A 933 -7.98 -4.89 -27.19
N ASP A 934 -6.97 -5.37 -27.90
CA ASP A 934 -7.01 -5.52 -29.37
C ASP A 934 -8.02 -6.62 -29.79
N LYS A 935 -8.19 -7.69 -28.98
CA LYS A 935 -9.31 -8.65 -29.11
C LYS A 935 -10.70 -8.06 -28.85
N LYS A 936 -10.82 -6.79 -28.45
CA LYS A 936 -12.09 -6.05 -28.34
C LYS A 936 -12.28 -4.97 -29.42
N SER A 937 -11.35 -4.81 -30.35
CA SER A 937 -11.40 -3.79 -31.41
C SER A 937 -11.44 -4.35 -32.84
N GLY A 938 -11.67 -5.65 -33.02
CA GLY A 938 -11.81 -6.28 -34.34
C GLY A 938 -12.90 -7.34 -34.35
N GLY A 939 -14.11 -6.99 -34.81
CA GLY A 939 -15.20 -7.97 -34.95
C GLY A 939 -16.63 -7.43 -34.83
N ASP A 940 -16.96 -6.29 -35.46
CA ASP A 940 -18.36 -5.81 -35.51
C ASP A 940 -19.19 -6.64 -36.51
N ALA A 941 -19.63 -7.81 -36.06
CA ALA A 941 -20.34 -8.81 -36.87
C ALA A 941 -21.68 -9.24 -36.23
N LYS A 942 -22.51 -8.24 -35.89
CA LYS A 942 -23.98 -8.33 -35.79
C LYS A 942 -24.55 -9.55 -35.04
N ALA A 943 -24.27 -9.66 -33.74
CA ALA A 943 -24.96 -10.61 -32.87
C ALA A 943 -26.43 -10.23 -32.67
N THR A 944 -27.36 -10.95 -33.31
CA THR A 944 -28.81 -10.83 -33.06
C THR A 944 -29.16 -11.33 -31.65
N ALA A 945 -29.87 -10.52 -30.88
CA ALA A 945 -30.32 -10.89 -29.54
C ALA A 945 -31.46 -11.94 -29.60
N PRO A 946 -31.39 -13.05 -28.85
CA PRO A 946 -32.54 -13.92 -28.62
C PRO A 946 -33.63 -13.20 -27.82
N ALA A 947 -34.88 -13.32 -28.26
CA ALA A 947 -36.03 -12.69 -27.62
C ALA A 947 -36.42 -13.39 -26.29
N PRO A 948 -37.01 -12.67 -25.32
CA PRO A 948 -37.39 -13.25 -24.03
C PRO A 948 -38.64 -14.14 -24.14
N ALA A 949 -38.52 -15.39 -23.69
CA ALA A 949 -39.63 -16.34 -23.52
C ALA A 949 -40.20 -16.30 -22.07
N PRO A 950 -41.42 -16.81 -21.81
CA PRO A 950 -42.33 -16.15 -20.88
C PRO A 950 -42.19 -16.56 -19.40
N LYS A 951 -42.42 -15.59 -18.51
CA LYS A 951 -42.72 -15.86 -17.09
C LYS A 951 -44.11 -16.49 -16.97
N LYS A 952 -44.20 -17.74 -16.53
CA LYS A 952 -45.37 -18.24 -15.78
C LYS A 952 -45.06 -18.17 -14.28
N GLY A 953 -46.07 -17.81 -13.49
CA GLY A 953 -45.92 -17.62 -12.04
C GLY A 953 -45.98 -18.92 -11.26
N GLY A 954 -45.08 -19.06 -10.28
CA GLY A 954 -45.13 -20.04 -9.20
C GLY A 954 -44.75 -19.35 -7.88
N ALA A 955 -45.23 -19.87 -6.74
CA ALA A 955 -45.01 -19.25 -5.44
C ALA A 955 -43.53 -19.36 -4.98
N PRO A 956 -43.04 -18.48 -4.08
CA PRO A 956 -41.63 -18.47 -3.70
C PRO A 956 -41.25 -19.68 -2.84
N ALA A 957 -40.58 -20.66 -3.43
CA ALA A 957 -39.87 -21.70 -2.70
C ALA A 957 -38.74 -21.08 -1.84
N ALA A 958 -38.51 -21.65 -0.66
CA ALA A 958 -37.55 -21.11 0.29
C ALA A 958 -36.10 -21.28 -0.18
N LYS A 959 -35.21 -20.36 0.21
CA LYS A 959 -33.77 -20.64 0.20
C LYS A 959 -33.47 -21.70 1.26
N ALA A 960 -33.31 -22.95 0.84
CA ALA A 960 -32.66 -23.96 1.66
C ALA A 960 -31.27 -23.46 2.09
N ALA A 961 -30.88 -23.79 3.33
CA ALA A 961 -29.53 -23.48 3.80
C ALA A 961 -28.52 -24.37 3.05
N ALA A 962 -27.40 -23.81 2.63
CA ALA A 962 -26.30 -24.61 2.13
C ALA A 962 -25.69 -25.39 3.31
N GLY A 963 -26.03 -26.67 3.42
CA GLY A 963 -25.39 -27.61 4.36
C GLY A 963 -23.89 -27.79 4.05
N PRO A 964 -23.18 -28.63 4.83
CA PRO A 964 -21.73 -28.83 4.71
C PRO A 964 -21.22 -29.19 3.30
N LEU A 965 -19.90 -29.12 3.16
CA LEU A 965 -19.15 -29.60 2.00
C LEU A 965 -18.62 -31.00 2.35
N ASP A 966 -19.34 -32.02 1.88
CA ASP A 966 -19.07 -33.43 2.17
C ASP A 966 -19.35 -34.32 0.95
N VAL A 967 -19.17 -35.63 1.12
CA VAL A 967 -19.20 -36.63 0.05
C VAL A 967 -20.57 -36.82 -0.63
N SER A 968 -21.69 -36.43 0.02
CA SER A 968 -23.04 -36.51 -0.58
C SER A 968 -23.15 -35.82 -1.95
N ARG A 969 -22.33 -34.78 -2.16
CA ARG A 969 -22.31 -33.92 -3.35
C ARG A 969 -21.48 -34.48 -4.52
N VAL A 970 -20.76 -35.57 -4.31
CA VAL A 970 -19.92 -36.21 -5.34
C VAL A 970 -20.61 -37.49 -5.84
N MET A 971 -20.60 -37.68 -7.16
CA MET A 971 -21.22 -38.82 -7.82
C MET A 971 -20.14 -39.81 -8.23
N ILE A 972 -20.04 -40.93 -7.50
CA ILE A 972 -19.16 -42.05 -7.84
C ILE A 972 -20.04 -43.19 -8.35
N LYS A 973 -19.74 -43.72 -9.53
CA LYS A 973 -20.43 -44.89 -10.12
C LYS A 973 -19.45 -46.04 -10.31
N VAL A 974 -19.98 -47.27 -10.29
CA VAL A 974 -19.33 -48.45 -10.86
C VAL A 974 -19.35 -48.37 -12.38
N GLY A 975 -18.23 -48.73 -13.03
CA GLY A 975 -18.17 -48.89 -14.48
C GLY A 975 -17.19 -49.96 -14.93
N THR A 976 -17.21 -50.27 -16.22
CA THR A 976 -16.31 -51.25 -16.85
C THR A 976 -15.54 -50.61 -18.00
N ILE A 977 -14.22 -50.79 -18.04
CA ILE A 977 -13.36 -50.31 -19.13
C ILE A 977 -13.60 -51.19 -20.37
N THR A 978 -14.36 -50.67 -21.33
CA THR A 978 -14.74 -51.35 -22.59
C THR A 978 -13.68 -51.25 -23.68
N GLU A 979 -12.88 -50.19 -23.69
CA GLU A 979 -11.73 -50.01 -24.60
C GLU A 979 -10.63 -49.25 -23.84
N VAL A 980 -9.36 -49.53 -24.12
CA VAL A 980 -8.22 -48.77 -23.58
C VAL A 980 -7.08 -48.67 -24.59
N GLY A 981 -6.47 -47.49 -24.70
CA GLY A 981 -5.32 -47.24 -25.56
C GLY A 981 -4.37 -46.22 -24.94
N LYS A 982 -3.10 -46.20 -25.37
CA LYS A 982 -2.14 -45.16 -24.95
C LYS A 982 -2.50 -43.82 -25.58
N HIS A 983 -2.35 -42.73 -24.83
CA HIS A 983 -2.62 -41.38 -25.33
C HIS A 983 -1.60 -41.00 -26.41
N PRO A 984 -2.03 -40.50 -27.60
CA PRO A 984 -1.14 -40.27 -28.74
C PRO A 984 0.03 -39.32 -28.41
N ASP A 985 -0.26 -38.22 -27.71
CA ASP A 985 0.74 -37.19 -27.35
C ASP A 985 1.27 -37.30 -25.90
N ALA A 986 1.17 -38.46 -25.23
CA ALA A 986 1.62 -38.60 -23.83
C ALA A 986 1.91 -40.05 -23.37
N ASP A 987 3.19 -40.40 -23.24
CA ASP A 987 3.67 -41.74 -22.85
C ASP A 987 3.20 -42.26 -21.48
N ALA A 988 2.73 -41.36 -20.61
CA ALA A 988 2.30 -41.66 -19.25
C ALA A 988 0.77 -41.72 -19.07
N LEU A 989 -0.02 -41.52 -20.13
CA LEU A 989 -1.49 -41.48 -20.06
C LEU A 989 -2.16 -42.60 -20.86
N TYR A 990 -3.20 -43.20 -20.30
CA TYR A 990 -4.17 -44.00 -21.03
C TYR A 990 -5.38 -43.15 -21.41
N VAL A 991 -6.05 -43.52 -22.50
CA VAL A 991 -7.38 -43.05 -22.88
C VAL A 991 -8.31 -44.27 -22.85
N GLU A 992 -9.36 -44.17 -22.04
CA GLU A 992 -10.28 -45.27 -21.74
C GLU A 992 -11.69 -44.95 -22.24
N LYS A 993 -12.41 -45.97 -22.71
CA LYS A 993 -13.88 -45.96 -22.82
C LYS A 993 -14.47 -46.72 -21.66
N ILE A 994 -15.16 -46.03 -20.76
CA ILE A 994 -15.75 -46.66 -19.56
C ILE A 994 -17.27 -46.65 -19.69
N ASP A 995 -17.87 -47.84 -19.75
CA ASP A 995 -19.31 -48.01 -19.61
C ASP A 995 -19.72 -47.76 -18.15
N LEU A 996 -20.67 -46.84 -17.98
CA LEU A 996 -21.22 -46.39 -16.70
C LEU A 996 -22.75 -46.57 -16.64
N GLY A 997 -23.30 -47.46 -17.48
CA GLY A 997 -24.74 -47.73 -17.55
C GLY A 997 -25.56 -46.51 -17.99
N GLU A 998 -25.00 -45.66 -18.86
CA GLU A 998 -25.63 -44.40 -19.31
C GLU A 998 -26.08 -44.52 -20.77
N GLU A 999 -27.30 -44.07 -21.09
CA GLU A 999 -27.88 -44.16 -22.45
C GLU A 999 -27.05 -43.44 -23.53
N SER A 1000 -26.21 -42.48 -23.13
CA SER A 1000 -25.24 -41.80 -24.00
C SER A 1000 -24.04 -42.68 -24.44
N GLY A 1001 -23.92 -43.89 -23.90
CA GLY A 1001 -22.81 -44.81 -24.15
C GLY A 1001 -21.55 -44.53 -23.33
N PRO A 1002 -20.46 -45.30 -23.54
CA PRO A 1002 -19.24 -45.23 -22.74
C PRO A 1002 -18.56 -43.86 -22.77
N ARG A 1003 -18.23 -43.34 -21.58
CA ARG A 1003 -17.51 -42.07 -21.44
C ARG A 1003 -16.04 -42.21 -21.80
N THR A 1004 -15.46 -41.12 -22.31
CA THR A 1004 -14.00 -41.03 -22.50
C THR A 1004 -13.36 -40.55 -21.20
N VAL A 1005 -12.40 -41.32 -20.67
CA VAL A 1005 -11.62 -40.95 -19.47
C VAL A 1005 -10.13 -41.00 -19.80
N VAL A 1006 -9.33 -40.19 -19.12
CA VAL A 1006 -7.86 -40.15 -19.30
C VAL A 1006 -7.19 -40.34 -17.95
N SER A 1007 -6.40 -41.40 -17.78
CA SER A 1007 -5.75 -41.77 -16.51
C SER A 1007 -4.22 -41.78 -16.62
N GLY A 1008 -3.54 -41.67 -15.47
CA GLY A 1008 -2.07 -41.73 -15.37
C GLY A 1008 -1.49 -43.13 -15.21
N LEU A 1009 -2.25 -44.18 -15.55
CA LEU A 1009 -1.99 -45.55 -15.06
C LEU A 1009 -0.99 -46.38 -15.88
N VAL A 1010 -0.39 -45.83 -16.94
CA VAL A 1010 0.56 -46.53 -17.84
C VAL A 1010 1.80 -47.08 -17.11
N LYS A 1011 2.16 -46.53 -15.95
CA LYS A 1011 3.26 -47.00 -15.10
C LYS A 1011 2.87 -48.07 -14.08
N HIS A 1012 1.59 -48.41 -13.99
CA HIS A 1012 1.01 -49.22 -12.90
C HIS A 1012 0.24 -50.44 -13.41
N TYR A 1013 -0.31 -50.38 -14.62
CA TYR A 1013 -1.03 -51.49 -15.27
C TYR A 1013 -0.66 -51.59 -16.75
N SER A 1014 -0.64 -52.81 -17.29
CA SER A 1014 -0.59 -53.09 -18.73
C SER A 1014 -1.94 -52.83 -19.41
N LEU A 1015 -1.99 -52.80 -20.75
CA LEU A 1015 -3.26 -52.63 -21.48
C LEU A 1015 -4.21 -53.81 -21.22
N GLU A 1016 -3.62 -55.00 -21.12
CA GLU A 1016 -4.26 -56.29 -20.87
C GLU A 1016 -4.89 -56.36 -19.47
N GLU A 1017 -4.30 -55.69 -18.47
CA GLU A 1017 -4.85 -55.59 -17.11
C GLU A 1017 -5.88 -54.46 -16.94
N MET A 1018 -5.93 -53.52 -17.89
CA MET A 1018 -6.90 -52.42 -17.92
C MET A 1018 -8.19 -52.82 -18.66
N GLN A 1019 -8.06 -53.60 -19.75
CA GLN A 1019 -9.18 -54.01 -20.59
C GLN A 1019 -10.21 -54.86 -19.80
N ASN A 1020 -11.50 -54.57 -20.00
CA ASN A 1020 -12.64 -55.20 -19.32
C ASN A 1020 -12.64 -55.05 -17.77
N ARG A 1021 -11.79 -54.21 -17.19
CA ARG A 1021 -11.70 -54.08 -15.72
C ARG A 1021 -12.86 -53.26 -15.15
N ARG A 1022 -13.38 -53.71 -14.01
CA ARG A 1022 -14.42 -53.01 -13.23
C ARG A 1022 -13.79 -52.02 -12.26
N VAL A 1023 -14.23 -50.76 -12.30
CA VAL A 1023 -13.59 -49.62 -11.62
C VAL A 1023 -14.63 -48.66 -11.03
N LEU A 1024 -14.21 -47.80 -10.10
CA LEU A 1024 -15.02 -46.68 -9.61
C LEU A 1024 -14.63 -45.37 -10.31
N VAL A 1025 -15.63 -44.62 -10.80
CA VAL A 1025 -15.43 -43.37 -11.55
C VAL A 1025 -16.20 -42.21 -10.92
N VAL A 1026 -15.53 -41.08 -10.71
CA VAL A 1026 -16.15 -39.81 -10.33
C VAL A 1026 -16.78 -39.17 -11.58
N CYS A 1027 -18.11 -39.12 -11.62
CA CYS A 1027 -18.90 -38.87 -12.83
C CYS A 1027 -19.44 -37.44 -12.96
N ASN A 1028 -19.40 -36.61 -11.91
CA ASN A 1028 -19.95 -35.24 -11.95
C ASN A 1028 -18.87 -34.13 -11.99
N LEU A 1029 -17.59 -34.46 -12.07
CA LEU A 1029 -16.53 -33.46 -12.28
C LEU A 1029 -16.68 -32.76 -13.63
N LYS A 1030 -16.33 -31.47 -13.70
CA LYS A 1030 -16.27 -30.73 -14.98
C LYS A 1030 -15.21 -31.40 -15.89
N PRO A 1031 -15.53 -31.70 -17.17
CA PRO A 1031 -14.56 -32.30 -18.10
C PRO A 1031 -13.26 -31.51 -18.22
N ALA A 1032 -12.15 -32.24 -18.31
CA ALA A 1032 -10.80 -31.70 -18.27
C ALA A 1032 -10.01 -32.14 -19.52
N LYS A 1033 -9.39 -31.18 -20.22
CA LYS A 1033 -8.54 -31.48 -21.38
C LYS A 1033 -7.12 -31.81 -20.94
N MET A 1034 -6.74 -33.08 -21.10
CA MET A 1034 -5.42 -33.61 -20.79
C MET A 1034 -4.71 -33.86 -22.12
N ARG A 1035 -3.67 -33.07 -22.41
CA ARG A 1035 -2.83 -33.13 -23.63
C ARG A 1035 -3.57 -33.02 -24.98
N GLY A 1036 -4.88 -32.76 -24.98
CA GLY A 1036 -5.72 -32.53 -26.16
C GLY A 1036 -7.04 -33.27 -26.07
N VAL A 1037 -7.00 -34.50 -25.53
CA VAL A 1037 -8.17 -35.35 -25.26
C VAL A 1037 -8.94 -34.82 -24.05
N GLU A 1038 -10.26 -34.92 -24.09
CA GLU A 1038 -11.15 -34.48 -23.00
C GLU A 1038 -11.56 -35.68 -22.14
N SER A 1039 -11.15 -35.67 -20.86
CA SER A 1039 -11.62 -36.63 -19.86
C SER A 1039 -12.95 -36.17 -19.27
N GLN A 1040 -13.94 -37.07 -19.28
CA GLN A 1040 -15.34 -36.83 -18.86
C GLN A 1040 -15.70 -37.59 -17.56
N GLY A 1041 -14.66 -37.98 -16.81
CA GLY A 1041 -14.69 -38.61 -15.50
C GLY A 1041 -13.28 -38.70 -14.92
N MET A 1042 -13.15 -39.41 -13.80
CA MET A 1042 -11.86 -39.71 -13.17
C MET A 1042 -11.94 -41.05 -12.43
N VAL A 1043 -11.02 -41.98 -12.70
CA VAL A 1043 -11.01 -43.31 -12.06
C VAL A 1043 -10.29 -43.25 -10.71
N LEU A 1044 -10.79 -43.97 -9.70
CA LEU A 1044 -10.25 -43.94 -8.32
C LEU A 1044 -9.28 -45.09 -8.02
N CYS A 1045 -8.10 -44.73 -7.51
CA CYS A 1045 -7.06 -45.68 -7.09
C CYS A 1045 -6.48 -45.35 -5.71
N GLY A 1046 -6.27 -46.38 -4.87
CA GLY A 1046 -5.47 -46.26 -3.65
C GLY A 1046 -3.97 -46.23 -3.97
N THR A 1047 -3.20 -45.37 -3.30
CA THR A 1047 -1.73 -45.28 -3.44
C THR A 1047 -1.04 -45.61 -2.11
N GLY A 1048 -0.34 -46.75 -2.05
CA GLY A 1048 0.43 -47.18 -0.89
C GLY A 1048 1.70 -46.36 -0.63
N GLU A 1049 2.25 -46.48 0.59
CA GLU A 1049 3.49 -45.79 1.00
C GLU A 1049 4.73 -46.26 0.21
N ASP A 1050 4.67 -47.48 -0.34
CA ASP A 1050 5.64 -48.06 -1.28
C ASP A 1050 5.54 -47.48 -2.72
N GLY A 1051 4.58 -46.58 -2.96
CA GLY A 1051 4.28 -46.03 -4.29
C GLY A 1051 3.43 -46.97 -5.16
N LYS A 1052 2.94 -48.10 -4.64
CA LYS A 1052 2.08 -49.02 -5.37
C LYS A 1052 0.68 -48.43 -5.52
N VAL A 1053 0.20 -48.38 -6.75
CA VAL A 1053 -1.16 -47.92 -7.08
C VAL A 1053 -2.04 -49.14 -7.36
N GLU A 1054 -3.21 -49.20 -6.74
CA GLU A 1054 -4.24 -50.21 -7.02
C GLU A 1054 -5.61 -49.57 -7.22
N PHE A 1055 -6.41 -50.10 -8.15
CA PHE A 1055 -7.82 -49.75 -8.25
C PHE A 1055 -8.59 -50.01 -6.95
N ILE A 1056 -9.60 -49.17 -6.71
CA ILE A 1056 -10.68 -49.52 -5.79
C ILE A 1056 -11.73 -50.29 -6.59
N GLU A 1057 -11.82 -51.59 -6.33
CA GLU A 1057 -12.67 -52.52 -7.08
C GLU A 1057 -14.02 -52.72 -6.33
N PRO A 1058 -15.16 -52.66 -7.05
CA PRO A 1058 -16.46 -52.95 -6.48
C PRO A 1058 -16.69 -54.48 -6.39
N PRO A 1059 -17.50 -54.97 -5.43
CA PRO A 1059 -17.80 -56.40 -5.32
C PRO A 1059 -18.37 -57.02 -6.61
N GLU A 1060 -18.24 -58.33 -6.74
CA GLU A 1060 -18.81 -59.09 -7.86
C GLU A 1060 -20.35 -58.96 -7.90
N GLY A 1061 -20.92 -58.97 -9.11
CA GLY A 1061 -22.37 -58.88 -9.30
C GLY A 1061 -23.00 -57.50 -9.07
N VAL A 1062 -22.21 -56.43 -8.91
CA VAL A 1062 -22.69 -55.04 -8.97
C VAL A 1062 -22.73 -54.56 -10.43
N PRO A 1063 -23.87 -54.05 -10.96
CA PRO A 1063 -23.99 -53.60 -12.35
C PRO A 1063 -23.23 -52.30 -12.64
N ASN A 1064 -22.91 -52.05 -13.91
CA ASN A 1064 -22.42 -50.75 -14.35
C ASN A 1064 -23.49 -49.68 -14.10
N GLY A 1065 -23.04 -48.49 -13.68
CA GLY A 1065 -23.90 -47.36 -13.35
C GLY A 1065 -24.39 -47.29 -11.91
N GLU A 1066 -24.22 -48.35 -11.10
CA GLU A 1066 -24.62 -48.29 -9.68
C GLU A 1066 -23.82 -47.21 -8.93
N ARG A 1067 -24.53 -46.33 -8.21
CA ARG A 1067 -23.93 -45.24 -7.41
C ARG A 1067 -23.36 -45.81 -6.10
N VAL A 1068 -22.10 -45.50 -5.81
CA VAL A 1068 -21.49 -45.80 -4.50
C VAL A 1068 -22.11 -44.89 -3.43
N LEU A 1069 -22.58 -45.50 -2.34
CA LEU A 1069 -23.24 -44.84 -1.22
C LEU A 1069 -22.34 -44.77 0.02
N PHE A 1070 -22.61 -43.79 0.88
CA PHE A 1070 -21.83 -43.50 2.08
C PHE A 1070 -22.76 -43.47 3.30
N PRO A 1071 -22.88 -44.55 4.08
CA PRO A 1071 -23.78 -44.62 5.23
C PRO A 1071 -23.64 -43.43 6.19
N GLY A 1072 -24.76 -42.74 6.46
CA GLY A 1072 -24.80 -41.53 7.29
C GLY A 1072 -24.65 -40.21 6.51
N TYR A 1073 -24.23 -40.24 5.25
CA TYR A 1073 -24.24 -39.07 4.36
C TYR A 1073 -25.40 -39.17 3.37
N THR A 1074 -26.39 -38.30 3.55
CA THR A 1074 -27.52 -38.10 2.62
C THR A 1074 -27.32 -36.79 1.86
N ASP A 1075 -27.95 -36.66 0.70
CA ASP A 1075 -28.10 -35.36 0.05
C ASP A 1075 -29.21 -34.52 0.71
N VAL A 1076 -29.45 -33.33 0.18
CA VAL A 1076 -30.13 -32.22 0.89
C VAL A 1076 -31.59 -32.53 1.26
N ASP A 1077 -32.21 -33.49 0.57
CA ASP A 1077 -33.63 -33.84 0.71
C ASP A 1077 -33.86 -35.27 1.29
N GLY A 1078 -32.79 -36.03 1.55
CA GLY A 1078 -32.84 -37.24 2.38
C GLY A 1078 -33.44 -38.51 1.76
N VAL A 1079 -33.55 -38.61 0.44
CA VAL A 1079 -34.17 -39.75 -0.27
C VAL A 1079 -33.18 -40.39 -1.27
N PRO A 1080 -32.88 -41.69 -1.16
CA PRO A 1080 -32.00 -42.38 -2.11
C PRO A 1080 -32.75 -42.87 -3.36
N GLU A 1081 -32.92 -42.00 -4.36
CA GLU A 1081 -33.37 -42.41 -5.71
C GLU A 1081 -32.46 -41.90 -6.85
N PRO A 1082 -32.43 -42.56 -8.03
CA PRO A 1082 -31.23 -42.54 -8.88
C PRO A 1082 -31.13 -41.39 -9.90
N GLU A 1083 -32.21 -40.66 -10.17
CA GLU A 1083 -32.38 -39.91 -11.44
C GLU A 1083 -32.38 -38.37 -11.32
N SER A 1084 -31.93 -37.81 -10.19
CA SER A 1084 -31.88 -36.35 -10.02
C SER A 1084 -30.80 -35.69 -10.90
N PRO A 1085 -31.15 -34.71 -11.77
CA PRO A 1085 -30.21 -34.08 -12.71
C PRO A 1085 -29.27 -33.07 -12.01
N PHE A 1086 -28.26 -33.59 -11.32
CA PHE A 1086 -27.36 -32.79 -10.49
C PHE A 1086 -26.32 -31.98 -11.30
N MET A 1087 -26.19 -30.69 -10.97
CA MET A 1087 -25.19 -29.81 -11.58
C MET A 1087 -23.75 -30.27 -11.30
N PRO A 1088 -22.80 -30.05 -12.24
CA PRO A 1088 -21.41 -30.43 -12.04
C PRO A 1088 -20.78 -29.62 -10.88
N PRO A 1089 -20.27 -30.26 -9.81
CA PRO A 1089 -19.49 -29.60 -8.77
C PRO A 1089 -18.37 -28.69 -9.29
N LYS A 1090 -18.20 -27.56 -8.60
CA LYS A 1090 -17.03 -26.69 -8.75
C LYS A 1090 -15.77 -27.51 -8.42
N LYS A 1091 -14.72 -27.37 -9.23
CA LYS A 1091 -13.44 -28.12 -9.12
C LYS A 1091 -12.91 -28.25 -7.68
N LYS A 1092 -12.99 -27.15 -6.92
CA LYS A 1092 -12.58 -27.05 -5.50
C LYS A 1092 -13.30 -28.01 -4.53
N MET A 1093 -14.43 -28.62 -4.91
CA MET A 1093 -15.13 -29.58 -4.07
C MET A 1093 -14.35 -30.90 -3.94
N TRP A 1094 -13.87 -31.46 -5.06
CA TRP A 1094 -13.09 -32.69 -5.04
C TRP A 1094 -11.78 -32.48 -4.28
N GLU A 1095 -11.08 -31.38 -4.60
CA GLU A 1095 -9.85 -30.94 -3.95
C GLU A 1095 -10.00 -30.74 -2.42
N ALA A 1096 -11.23 -30.47 -1.93
CA ALA A 1096 -11.52 -30.28 -0.51
C ALA A 1096 -11.95 -31.56 0.25
N ILE A 1097 -12.47 -32.59 -0.44
CA ILE A 1097 -12.91 -33.84 0.22
C ILE A 1097 -12.02 -35.05 -0.06
N GLN A 1098 -11.29 -35.07 -1.19
CA GLN A 1098 -10.38 -36.16 -1.54
C GLN A 1098 -9.32 -36.48 -0.46
N PRO A 1099 -8.77 -35.50 0.30
CA PRO A 1099 -7.83 -35.82 1.40
C PRO A 1099 -8.40 -36.73 2.50
N ASP A 1100 -9.73 -36.79 2.66
CA ASP A 1100 -10.42 -37.68 3.59
C ASP A 1100 -10.69 -39.09 3.00
N PHE A 1101 -10.32 -39.35 1.74
CA PHE A 1101 -10.55 -40.63 1.05
C PHE A 1101 -9.34 -41.57 1.27
N ALA A 1102 -9.55 -42.71 1.94
CA ALA A 1102 -8.48 -43.68 2.20
C ALA A 1102 -8.99 -45.13 2.23
N THR A 1103 -8.10 -46.11 2.00
CA THR A 1103 -8.35 -47.50 2.40
C THR A 1103 -7.99 -47.72 3.86
N ASP A 1104 -8.60 -48.70 4.52
CA ASP A 1104 -8.21 -49.11 5.89
C ASP A 1104 -7.32 -50.37 5.93
N GLY A 1105 -7.01 -50.85 7.14
CA GLY A 1105 -6.20 -52.05 7.36
C GLY A 1105 -6.82 -53.37 6.85
N ALA A 1106 -8.10 -53.35 6.47
CA ALA A 1106 -8.83 -54.44 5.82
C ALA A 1106 -9.05 -54.20 4.31
N CYS A 1107 -8.30 -53.24 3.73
CA CYS A 1107 -8.38 -52.80 2.33
C CYS A 1107 -9.70 -52.13 1.94
N ILE A 1108 -10.58 -51.79 2.89
CA ILE A 1108 -11.90 -51.20 2.60
C ILE A 1108 -11.74 -49.71 2.31
N ALA A 1109 -12.27 -49.26 1.17
CA ALA A 1109 -12.29 -47.84 0.82
C ALA A 1109 -13.30 -47.08 1.69
N LYS A 1110 -12.88 -45.92 2.23
CA LYS A 1110 -13.63 -45.08 3.16
C LYS A 1110 -13.50 -43.60 2.85
N TYR A 1111 -14.55 -42.85 3.15
CA TYR A 1111 -14.51 -41.40 3.39
C TYR A 1111 -14.56 -41.18 4.91
N LYS A 1112 -13.47 -40.70 5.50
CA LYS A 1112 -13.27 -40.70 6.96
C LYS A 1112 -13.44 -42.13 7.48
N ASP A 1113 -14.38 -42.35 8.40
CA ASP A 1113 -14.67 -43.69 8.97
C ASP A 1113 -15.70 -44.50 8.15
N VAL A 1114 -16.35 -43.89 7.15
CA VAL A 1114 -17.53 -44.45 6.45
C VAL A 1114 -17.16 -45.13 5.15
N ALA A 1115 -17.56 -46.40 4.99
CA ALA A 1115 -17.19 -47.24 3.85
C ALA A 1115 -17.94 -46.92 2.55
N PHE A 1116 -17.23 -47.02 1.42
CA PHE A 1116 -17.76 -46.97 0.06
C PHE A 1116 -18.66 -48.19 -0.19
N THR A 1117 -19.99 -48.01 -0.18
CA THR A 1117 -20.96 -49.12 -0.14
C THR A 1117 -21.73 -49.28 -1.44
N THR A 1118 -21.94 -50.52 -1.87
CA THR A 1118 -22.76 -50.94 -3.02
C THR A 1118 -23.83 -51.93 -2.57
N SER A 1119 -24.77 -52.28 -3.46
CA SER A 1119 -25.81 -53.30 -3.23
C SER A 1119 -25.27 -54.70 -2.87
N LYS A 1120 -23.98 -54.95 -3.10
CA LYS A 1120 -23.26 -56.20 -2.77
C LYS A 1120 -22.19 -56.02 -1.67
N GLY A 1121 -22.13 -54.86 -1.02
CA GLY A 1121 -21.22 -54.59 0.10
C GLY A 1121 -20.13 -53.55 -0.20
N PRO A 1122 -19.06 -53.50 0.61
CA PRO A 1122 -18.06 -52.45 0.53
C PRO A 1122 -17.04 -52.65 -0.60
N CYS A 1123 -16.65 -51.56 -1.26
CA CYS A 1123 -15.58 -51.54 -2.27
C CYS A 1123 -14.19 -51.62 -1.60
N LYS A 1124 -13.21 -52.23 -2.26
CA LYS A 1124 -11.89 -52.51 -1.67
C LYS A 1124 -10.75 -52.35 -2.67
N SER A 1125 -9.55 -52.07 -2.18
CA SER A 1125 -8.32 -52.38 -2.91
C SER A 1125 -7.99 -53.88 -2.80
N LYS A 1126 -7.08 -54.37 -3.64
CA LYS A 1126 -6.66 -55.80 -3.62
C LYS A 1126 -5.70 -56.10 -2.46
N SER A 1127 -4.83 -55.15 -2.10
CA SER A 1127 -3.83 -55.28 -1.03
C SER A 1127 -3.37 -53.95 -0.41
N VAL A 1128 -3.60 -52.80 -1.07
CA VAL A 1128 -3.17 -51.47 -0.62
C VAL A 1128 -3.99 -50.97 0.58
N LYS A 1129 -3.39 -50.95 1.77
CA LYS A 1129 -4.01 -50.62 3.07
C LYS A 1129 -3.61 -49.23 3.59
N ASN A 1130 -4.44 -48.64 4.44
CA ASN A 1130 -4.19 -47.36 5.13
C ASN A 1130 -3.77 -46.22 4.17
N ALA A 1131 -4.24 -46.27 2.92
CA ALA A 1131 -3.65 -45.55 1.80
C ALA A 1131 -4.62 -44.54 1.20
N GLY A 1132 -4.13 -43.33 0.89
CA GLY A 1132 -4.94 -42.29 0.27
C GLY A 1132 -5.46 -42.72 -1.11
N ILE A 1133 -6.75 -42.52 -1.34
CA ILE A 1133 -7.43 -42.80 -2.63
C ILE A 1133 -7.50 -41.50 -3.42
N LYS A 1134 -7.07 -41.54 -4.68
CA LYS A 1134 -6.99 -40.39 -5.60
C LYS A 1134 -7.77 -40.67 -6.87
#